data_AF-A0A2V3ZSK4-F1
#
_entry.id   AF-A0A2V3ZSK4-F1
#
_cell.length_a   1.000
_cell.length_b   1.000
_cell.length_c   1.000
_cell.angle_alpha   90.00
_cell.angle_beta   90.00
_cell.angle_gamma   90.00
#
_symmetry.space_group_name_H-M   'P 1'
#
loop_
_entity.id
_entity.type
_entity.pdbx_description
1 polymer ?
#
loop_
_entity_poly.entity_id
_entity_poly.type
_entity_poly.pdbx_seq_one_letter_code
_entity_poly.pdbx_strand_id
1 'polypeptide(L)'
;MVKIFTLLIFLFAPFAIQAQNINIPDANFKKALINDALINTNNDNHISISEAEEYNGALYLGDKSISDLTGIEHFINITMLQCQNNKITTLDLSKNLKLERLYCYDNFINKISFADNSILESIDCYNNNLKTLNVSNNHKLKLLHCYNNQIHNLILTGCTNLTDLDCNQNLLNKLNVDENSELNYLDFQYNSIENINLSNNPNILTLSCYNNKITNLDIKNNINLKELYCSDNLITNLNLSKNHLLTILDCSNCQISTIDISQNINLKTISITDTGLDSLNLENNTSLTELNCANNNLLELDVSHIKTLSKLNCYNNKLGRLKISSDNNINTLHCSQNNFPFSELQAIKELFPLFSYYPNEKIFYPLEENISFRLDYSKEYEINGKQTVFEWYEVILGKVSIENVKQLEPGIFQFLKAGTYYCLMTNKTFPDLILQTNNIRIKSVEKIVSIPDKNFKQILVNNSEINTNKDAEISINEAKQYTGDIWISERDIENVVGIEEFPNITSLTCSYNRISNLDISKNTKLTTLNCGDNPLSKIDLSKNTLLQELECFNTNIKDLNLSNNSKLKSLNCMGAELTQLNVSKNTELEKLFCEENDIETLIVSNNTKLTSLLCGNTKISTLDLSKNELLETLYCYNTKLEKLDISNNFNLKRLDCYNNKISHLDLSKNTSLNILYCSNNLLNKLDISKNTNLYDLKCNNNLFPFSELKKVKDYYTSLKYTSNKLVFKEQNEKYGFEIDYSIESEFNGTKTSFKWYNQENNEVSSGTIKEIRSGIFKFLQSGSFYCKMFNDFFNSTILQTSRINITKKEQTIEFLATPSSVKANDEIELQATASSGLEVTFEILSGDANINGNNITFNQTGTVEVKAIQAGNDEYEAAETTISFTVDIATGIDDIRTASVQIYPNPVVRELNINFEQRGNRMIYLYDLTGHIKFQKESHSSTEKINISKYSKGIYILKIQSENETITRKIVKQ
;
A
#
# COMPACT_ATOMS: atom_id res chain seq x y z
N MET A 1 16.83 61.64 -117.90
CA MET A 1 16.64 63.11 -117.80
C MET A 1 16.40 63.39 -116.32
N VAL A 2 17.36 63.72 -115.46
CA VAL A 2 18.52 64.65 -115.52
C VAL A 2 18.11 66.12 -115.62
N LYS A 3 18.02 66.77 -114.45
CA LYS A 3 18.66 68.06 -114.06
C LYS A 3 18.34 68.31 -112.57
N ILE A 4 19.29 68.41 -111.62
CA ILE A 4 20.44 69.32 -111.45
C ILE A 4 20.02 70.70 -110.91
N PHE A 5 20.46 71.05 -109.68
CA PHE A 5 21.36 72.19 -109.41
C PHE A 5 22.05 72.06 -108.01
N THR A 6 22.94 73.00 -107.67
CA THR A 6 24.12 72.78 -106.78
C THR A 6 24.19 73.70 -105.56
N LEU A 7 24.74 73.22 -104.41
CA LEU A 7 25.71 73.96 -103.58
C LEU A 7 26.47 73.06 -102.57
N LEU A 8 27.55 73.60 -101.94
CA LEU A 8 28.43 72.96 -100.95
C LEU A 8 27.74 72.89 -99.56
N ILE A 9 27.92 71.92 -98.65
CA ILE A 9 29.05 71.05 -98.20
C ILE A 9 29.99 71.71 -97.16
N PHE A 10 29.71 71.47 -95.87
CA PHE A 10 30.65 70.92 -94.88
C PHE A 10 29.86 70.17 -93.77
N LEU A 11 30.53 69.34 -92.95
CA LEU A 11 29.87 68.31 -92.15
C LEU A 11 29.10 68.84 -90.92
N PHE A 12 27.82 68.48 -90.82
CA PHE A 12 27.21 67.96 -89.60
C PHE A 12 26.59 66.60 -89.94
N ALA A 13 26.98 65.54 -89.22
CA ALA A 13 26.41 64.22 -89.40
C ALA A 13 25.25 64.04 -88.41
N PRO A 14 23.98 63.95 -88.85
CA PRO A 14 22.95 63.39 -88.01
C PRO A 14 23.25 61.89 -87.84
N PHE A 15 23.50 61.45 -86.61
CA PHE A 15 23.40 60.03 -86.31
C PHE A 15 21.95 59.63 -86.53
N ALA A 16 21.69 58.86 -87.58
CA ALA A 16 20.42 58.16 -87.72
C ALA A 16 20.33 57.16 -86.56
N ILE A 17 19.57 57.52 -85.51
CA ILE A 17 19.22 56.60 -84.45
C ILE A 17 18.37 55.51 -85.12
N GLN A 18 18.99 54.36 -85.36
CA GLN A 18 18.31 53.21 -85.94
C GLN A 18 17.26 52.76 -84.93
N ALA A 19 15.98 52.91 -85.29
CA ALA A 19 14.87 52.60 -84.40
C ALA A 19 15.01 51.16 -83.90
N GLN A 20 15.01 51.01 -82.57
CA GLN A 20 15.06 49.70 -81.95
C GLN A 20 13.64 49.14 -81.94
N ASN A 21 13.46 48.00 -82.62
CA ASN A 21 12.17 47.31 -82.70
C ASN A 21 11.99 46.42 -81.48
N ILE A 22 10.79 46.43 -80.91
CA ILE A 22 10.45 45.64 -79.73
C ILE A 22 10.43 44.15 -80.11
N ASN A 23 11.02 43.30 -79.26
CA ASN A 23 10.93 41.86 -79.40
C ASN A 23 9.57 41.36 -78.91
N ILE A 24 8.62 41.20 -79.85
CA ILE A 24 7.29 40.66 -79.57
C ILE A 24 7.22 39.23 -80.14
N PRO A 25 7.42 38.17 -79.33
CA PRO A 25 7.49 36.79 -79.81
C PRO A 25 6.12 36.18 -80.12
N ASP A 26 5.06 36.60 -79.42
CA ASP A 26 3.71 36.11 -79.65
C ASP A 26 3.09 36.75 -80.91
N ALA A 27 2.72 35.91 -81.88
CA ALA A 27 2.18 36.36 -83.15
C ALA A 27 0.79 37.03 -83.03
N ASN A 28 -0.01 36.67 -82.03
CA ASN A 28 -1.30 37.29 -81.77
C ASN A 28 -1.13 38.64 -81.06
N PHE A 29 -0.19 38.78 -80.14
CA PHE A 29 0.14 40.06 -79.50
C PHE A 29 0.75 41.04 -80.51
N LYS A 30 1.75 40.60 -81.28
CA LYS A 30 2.34 41.40 -82.36
C LYS A 30 1.27 41.85 -83.37
N LYS A 31 0.36 40.96 -83.75
CA LYS A 31 -0.77 41.27 -84.64
C LYS A 31 -1.77 42.24 -83.99
N ALA A 32 -2.01 42.16 -82.68
CA ALA A 32 -2.89 43.11 -81.99
C ALA A 32 -2.33 44.53 -82.07
N LEU A 33 -1.03 44.71 -81.79
CA LEU A 33 -0.37 46.02 -81.82
C LEU A 33 -0.22 46.59 -83.24
N ILE A 34 0.16 45.78 -84.23
CA ILE A 34 0.34 46.23 -85.63
C ILE A 34 -0.97 46.70 -86.27
N ASN A 35 -2.12 46.17 -85.83
CA ASN A 35 -3.44 46.58 -86.33
C ASN A 35 -4.02 47.80 -85.57
N ASP A 36 -3.36 48.30 -84.53
CA ASP A 36 -3.75 49.54 -83.85
C ASP A 36 -2.99 50.72 -84.45
N ALA A 37 -3.70 51.55 -85.23
CA ALA A 37 -3.13 52.72 -85.90
C ALA A 37 -2.74 53.87 -84.94
N LEU A 38 -3.07 53.78 -83.66
CA LEU A 38 -2.56 54.69 -82.62
C LEU A 38 -1.21 54.22 -82.04
N ILE A 39 -0.83 52.97 -82.27
CA ILE A 39 0.45 52.38 -81.84
C ILE A 39 1.40 52.26 -83.03
N ASN A 40 0.97 51.62 -84.12
CA ASN A 40 1.74 51.47 -85.36
C ASN A 40 1.65 52.75 -86.21
N THR A 41 2.19 53.85 -85.68
CA THR A 41 2.09 55.19 -86.28
C THR A 41 2.72 55.25 -87.67
N ASN A 42 3.80 54.50 -87.90
CA ASN A 42 4.51 54.48 -89.17
C ASN A 42 3.91 53.50 -90.21
N ASN A 43 2.99 52.62 -89.76
CA ASN A 43 2.32 51.57 -90.53
C ASN A 43 3.27 50.50 -91.14
N ASP A 44 4.36 50.16 -90.43
CA ASP A 44 5.27 49.07 -90.80
C ASP A 44 4.87 47.70 -90.19
N ASN A 45 5.73 46.69 -90.30
CA ASN A 45 5.49 45.30 -89.86
C ASN A 45 6.13 44.98 -88.49
N HIS A 46 6.51 46.00 -87.73
CA HIS A 46 7.08 45.94 -86.38
C HIS A 46 6.41 47.01 -85.49
N ILE A 47 6.85 47.10 -84.23
CA ILE A 47 6.55 48.24 -83.34
C ILE A 47 7.91 48.71 -82.82
N SER A 48 8.20 50.00 -82.94
CA SER A 48 9.42 50.60 -82.39
C SER A 48 9.28 50.91 -80.89
N ILE A 49 10.39 51.02 -80.16
CA ILE A 49 10.38 51.48 -78.77
C ILE A 49 9.71 52.86 -78.66
N SER A 50 10.02 53.77 -79.60
CA SER A 50 9.41 55.10 -79.68
C SER A 50 7.87 55.08 -79.76
N GLU A 51 7.29 54.13 -80.49
CA GLU A 51 5.84 54.02 -80.64
C GLU A 51 5.15 53.52 -79.36
N ALA A 52 5.75 52.55 -78.67
CA ALA A 52 5.24 52.11 -77.37
C ALA A 52 5.45 53.15 -76.26
N GLU A 53 6.52 53.95 -76.33
CA GLU A 53 6.79 55.04 -75.41
C GLU A 53 5.88 56.26 -75.65
N GLU A 54 5.49 56.58 -76.88
CA GLU A 54 4.55 57.68 -77.18
C GLU A 54 3.08 57.30 -76.89
N TYR A 55 2.72 56.04 -77.09
CA TYR A 55 1.35 55.56 -76.87
C TYR A 55 0.89 55.72 -75.41
N ASN A 56 -0.26 56.37 -75.25
CA ASN A 56 -0.90 56.63 -73.96
C ASN A 56 -2.40 56.33 -74.04
N GLY A 57 -2.96 55.75 -72.98
CA GLY A 57 -4.36 55.32 -72.94
C GLY A 57 -4.54 53.84 -72.60
N ALA A 58 -5.59 53.23 -73.15
CA ALA A 58 -6.08 51.91 -72.77
C ALA A 58 -5.76 50.85 -73.83
N LEU A 59 -5.01 49.81 -73.45
CA LEU A 59 -4.57 48.75 -74.36
C LEU A 59 -5.52 47.55 -74.34
N TYR A 60 -6.22 47.31 -75.46
CA TYR A 60 -7.30 46.32 -75.57
C TYR A 60 -6.84 45.01 -76.23
N LEU A 61 -6.26 44.12 -75.43
CA LEU A 61 -5.71 42.81 -75.80
C LEU A 61 -6.66 41.62 -75.52
N GLY A 62 -7.83 41.85 -74.90
CA GLY A 62 -8.79 40.81 -74.55
C GLY A 62 -9.32 39.99 -75.75
N ASP A 63 -9.57 38.70 -75.50
CA ASP A 63 -10.20 37.73 -76.43
C ASP A 63 -9.38 37.43 -77.71
N LYS A 64 -8.04 37.50 -77.65
CA LYS A 64 -7.16 37.37 -78.85
C LYS A 64 -6.34 36.09 -78.92
N SER A 65 -6.52 35.16 -77.98
CA SER A 65 -5.67 33.96 -77.82
C SER A 65 -4.17 34.26 -77.73
N ILE A 66 -3.81 35.36 -77.07
CA ILE A 66 -2.42 35.71 -76.73
C ILE A 66 -1.92 34.79 -75.62
N SER A 67 -0.65 34.39 -75.67
CA SER A 67 0.00 33.47 -74.73
C SER A 67 1.24 34.06 -74.03
N ASP A 68 1.91 35.02 -74.67
CA ASP A 68 3.05 35.76 -74.15
C ASP A 68 2.89 37.27 -74.44
N LEU A 69 3.20 38.10 -73.45
CA LEU A 69 3.11 39.57 -73.50
C LEU A 69 4.49 40.27 -73.46
N THR A 70 5.59 39.52 -73.65
CA THR A 70 6.94 40.10 -73.82
C THR A 70 6.91 41.22 -74.88
N GLY A 71 7.37 42.41 -74.47
CA GLY A 71 7.23 43.68 -75.19
C GLY A 71 6.30 44.70 -74.50
N ILE A 72 5.42 44.27 -73.57
CA ILE A 72 4.54 45.16 -72.79
C ILE A 72 5.32 46.14 -71.89
N GLU A 73 6.55 45.79 -71.52
CA GLU A 73 7.44 46.59 -70.69
C GLU A 73 7.88 47.93 -71.32
N HIS A 74 7.71 48.08 -72.64
CA HIS A 74 7.97 49.34 -73.36
C HIS A 74 6.77 50.30 -73.35
N PHE A 75 5.56 49.81 -73.03
CA PHE A 75 4.32 50.60 -73.01
C PHE A 75 4.19 51.40 -71.70
N ILE A 76 5.19 52.22 -71.39
CA ILE A 76 5.35 52.90 -70.10
C ILE A 76 4.24 53.91 -69.78
N ASN A 77 3.49 54.34 -70.79
CA ASN A 77 2.49 55.42 -70.71
C ASN A 77 1.02 54.95 -70.75
N ILE A 78 0.74 53.64 -70.74
CA ILE A 78 -0.64 53.13 -70.68
C ILE A 78 -1.28 53.36 -69.30
N THR A 79 -2.58 53.67 -69.31
CA THR A 79 -3.40 53.88 -68.10
C THR A 79 -4.36 52.73 -67.82
N MET A 80 -4.61 51.85 -68.80
CA MET A 80 -5.43 50.65 -68.60
C MET A 80 -4.93 49.51 -69.49
N LEU A 81 -4.96 48.28 -68.95
CA LEU A 81 -4.66 47.06 -69.70
C LEU A 81 -5.82 46.08 -69.58
N GLN A 82 -6.43 45.73 -70.71
CA GLN A 82 -7.44 44.69 -70.81
C GLN A 82 -6.86 43.51 -71.60
N CYS A 83 -6.55 42.41 -70.92
CA CYS A 83 -5.94 41.21 -71.49
C CYS A 83 -6.66 39.91 -71.10
N GLN A 84 -7.91 40.01 -70.63
CA GLN A 84 -8.76 38.88 -70.25
C GLN A 84 -9.04 37.88 -71.40
N ASN A 85 -9.56 36.70 -71.08
CA ASN A 85 -9.96 35.67 -72.05
C ASN A 85 -8.82 35.28 -73.02
N ASN A 86 -7.62 35.08 -72.47
CA ASN A 86 -6.41 34.76 -73.21
C ASN A 86 -5.74 33.50 -72.62
N LYS A 87 -4.48 33.26 -72.97
CA LYS A 87 -3.69 32.09 -72.56
C LYS A 87 -2.38 32.51 -71.88
N ILE A 88 -2.35 33.72 -71.33
CA ILE A 88 -1.14 34.34 -70.75
C ILE A 88 -0.74 33.55 -69.51
N THR A 89 0.54 33.24 -69.37
CA THR A 89 1.07 32.45 -68.24
C THR A 89 1.87 33.27 -67.23
N THR A 90 2.45 34.39 -67.66
CA THR A 90 3.19 35.33 -66.81
C THR A 90 2.97 36.77 -67.29
N LEU A 91 2.90 37.72 -66.36
CA LEU A 91 2.61 39.12 -66.66
C LEU A 91 3.55 40.04 -65.85
N ASP A 92 4.52 40.68 -66.52
CA ASP A 92 5.39 41.69 -65.92
C ASP A 92 4.90 43.09 -66.32
N LEU A 93 4.54 43.90 -65.33
CA LEU A 93 4.09 45.29 -65.45
C LEU A 93 4.99 46.24 -64.66
N SER A 94 6.23 45.82 -64.34
CA SER A 94 7.18 46.60 -63.53
C SER A 94 7.68 47.90 -64.18
N LYS A 95 7.26 48.19 -65.43
CA LYS A 95 7.57 49.41 -66.17
C LYS A 95 6.36 50.29 -66.47
N ASN A 96 5.14 49.78 -66.33
CA ASN A 96 3.91 50.47 -66.73
C ASN A 96 3.42 51.41 -65.61
N LEU A 97 4.27 52.36 -65.24
CA LEU A 97 4.13 53.24 -64.06
C LEU A 97 2.83 54.08 -64.03
N LYS A 98 2.15 54.27 -65.17
CA LYS A 98 0.90 55.03 -65.29
C LYS A 98 -0.37 54.18 -65.26
N LEU A 99 -0.26 52.87 -65.05
CA LEU A 99 -1.41 51.96 -65.09
C LEU A 99 -2.38 52.24 -63.91
N GLU A 100 -3.61 52.62 -64.21
CA GLU A 100 -4.70 52.84 -63.24
C GLU A 100 -5.59 51.60 -63.05
N ARG A 101 -5.78 50.79 -64.11
CA ARG A 101 -6.68 49.62 -64.10
C ARG A 101 -6.08 48.43 -64.84
N LEU A 102 -6.14 47.26 -64.22
CA LEU A 102 -5.72 45.99 -64.81
C LEU A 102 -6.88 44.99 -64.86
N TYR A 103 -7.20 44.51 -66.06
CA TYR A 103 -8.14 43.41 -66.29
C TYR A 103 -7.38 42.27 -66.96
N CYS A 104 -7.07 41.23 -66.19
CA CYS A 104 -6.26 40.07 -66.62
C CYS A 104 -6.88 38.72 -66.22
N TYR A 105 -8.16 38.75 -65.88
CA TYR A 105 -8.94 37.56 -65.51
C TYR A 105 -9.10 36.55 -66.66
N ASP A 106 -9.58 35.34 -66.37
CA ASP A 106 -9.81 34.25 -67.34
C ASP A 106 -8.58 34.00 -68.24
N ASN A 107 -7.48 33.62 -67.57
CA ASN A 107 -6.18 33.36 -68.17
C ASN A 107 -5.46 32.22 -67.41
N PHE A 108 -4.18 31.98 -67.70
CA PHE A 108 -3.36 30.96 -67.03
C PHE A 108 -2.24 31.56 -66.17
N ILE A 109 -2.35 32.83 -65.77
CA ILE A 109 -1.26 33.60 -65.15
C ILE A 109 -0.92 32.99 -63.80
N ASN A 110 0.33 32.57 -63.63
CA ASN A 110 0.86 32.05 -62.36
C ASN A 110 1.69 33.08 -61.57
N LYS A 111 2.11 34.17 -62.23
CA LYS A 111 2.86 35.28 -61.64
C LYS A 111 2.49 36.61 -62.32
N ILE A 112 2.13 37.61 -61.52
CA ILE A 112 2.10 39.02 -61.90
C ILE A 112 3.29 39.74 -61.23
N SER A 113 3.76 40.85 -61.79
CA SER A 113 4.70 41.77 -61.14
C SER A 113 4.31 43.22 -61.46
N PHE A 114 4.26 44.09 -60.45
CA PHE A 114 3.83 45.48 -60.56
C PHE A 114 5.00 46.45 -60.44
N ALA A 115 4.82 47.70 -60.87
CA ALA A 115 5.79 48.76 -60.66
C ALA A 115 5.81 49.25 -59.19
N ASP A 116 6.95 49.79 -58.75
CA ASP A 116 7.06 50.50 -57.46
C ASP A 116 6.31 51.84 -57.53
N ASN A 117 5.59 52.22 -56.46
CA ASN A 117 4.75 53.42 -56.39
C ASN A 117 3.68 53.50 -57.49
N SER A 118 3.06 52.35 -57.80
CA SER A 118 2.00 52.20 -58.80
C SER A 118 0.75 53.02 -58.45
N ILE A 119 0.13 53.60 -59.47
CA ILE A 119 -1.14 54.36 -59.37
C ILE A 119 -2.39 53.49 -59.61
N LEU A 120 -2.25 52.16 -59.65
CA LEU A 120 -3.36 51.22 -59.81
C LEU A 120 -4.46 51.46 -58.77
N GLU A 121 -5.68 51.74 -59.24
CA GLU A 121 -6.89 51.85 -58.43
C GLU A 121 -7.74 50.57 -58.45
N SER A 122 -7.61 49.74 -59.49
CA SER A 122 -8.40 48.51 -59.66
C SER A 122 -7.59 47.39 -60.32
N ILE A 123 -7.70 46.17 -59.77
CA ILE A 123 -7.07 44.94 -60.28
C ILE A 123 -8.10 43.81 -60.30
N ASP A 124 -8.50 43.39 -61.51
CA ASP A 124 -9.27 42.17 -61.76
C ASP A 124 -8.33 41.09 -62.31
N CYS A 125 -8.05 40.07 -61.48
CA CYS A 125 -7.13 38.97 -61.78
C CYS A 125 -7.68 37.58 -61.40
N TYR A 126 -9.00 37.48 -61.23
CA TYR A 126 -9.71 36.25 -60.92
C TYR A 126 -9.61 35.20 -62.05
N ASN A 127 -10.02 33.95 -61.80
CA ASN A 127 -9.95 32.84 -62.77
C ASN A 127 -8.54 32.68 -63.39
N ASN A 128 -7.53 32.45 -62.56
CA ASN A 128 -6.12 32.33 -62.96
C ASN A 128 -5.37 31.27 -62.13
N ASN A 129 -4.04 31.15 -62.32
CA ASN A 129 -3.18 30.18 -61.62
C ASN A 129 -2.28 30.83 -60.56
N LEU A 130 -2.61 32.03 -60.05
CA LEU A 130 -1.77 32.79 -59.13
C LEU A 130 -1.58 32.01 -57.82
N LYS A 131 -0.33 31.82 -57.39
CA LYS A 131 -0.01 31.17 -56.10
C LYS A 131 0.31 32.15 -54.98
N THR A 132 0.77 33.33 -55.36
CA THR A 132 1.09 34.45 -54.47
C THR A 132 0.73 35.74 -55.17
N LEU A 133 0.14 36.68 -54.46
CA LEU A 133 -0.13 38.02 -54.99
C LEU A 133 0.38 39.06 -53.99
N ASN A 134 1.33 39.90 -54.42
CA ASN A 134 1.77 41.05 -53.65
C ASN A 134 1.32 42.33 -54.36
N VAL A 135 0.50 43.13 -53.68
CA VAL A 135 0.05 44.43 -54.16
C VAL A 135 0.56 45.60 -53.31
N SER A 136 1.54 45.39 -52.42
CA SER A 136 2.00 46.38 -51.43
C SER A 136 2.40 47.75 -51.99
N ASN A 137 2.81 47.80 -53.26
CA ASN A 137 3.26 49.00 -53.96
C ASN A 137 2.13 49.85 -54.54
N ASN A 138 0.87 49.41 -54.42
CA ASN A 138 -0.31 50.01 -55.06
C ASN A 138 -1.12 50.82 -54.03
N HIS A 139 -0.54 51.88 -53.46
CA HIS A 139 -1.16 52.70 -52.40
C HIS A 139 -2.45 53.45 -52.81
N LYS A 140 -2.90 53.31 -54.06
CA LYS A 140 -4.16 53.86 -54.59
C LYS A 140 -5.23 52.80 -54.86
N LEU A 141 -4.93 51.52 -54.63
CA LEU A 141 -5.84 50.40 -54.88
C LEU A 141 -7.11 50.52 -54.03
N LYS A 142 -8.26 50.49 -54.70
CA LYS A 142 -9.61 50.54 -54.11
C LYS A 142 -10.33 49.20 -54.26
N LEU A 143 -10.19 48.59 -55.43
CA LEU A 143 -10.84 47.34 -55.82
C LEU A 143 -9.78 46.27 -56.10
N LEU A 144 -9.90 45.10 -55.45
CA LEU A 144 -9.09 43.94 -55.75
C LEU A 144 -9.96 42.68 -55.83
N HIS A 145 -10.09 42.13 -57.04
CA HIS A 145 -10.77 40.85 -57.25
C HIS A 145 -9.75 39.82 -57.76
N CYS A 146 -9.40 38.89 -56.89
CA CYS A 146 -8.40 37.84 -57.12
C CYS A 146 -8.94 36.42 -56.85
N TYR A 147 -10.27 36.27 -56.89
CA TYR A 147 -10.96 35.02 -56.60
C TYR A 147 -10.68 33.90 -57.60
N ASN A 148 -11.04 32.65 -57.25
CA ASN A 148 -10.84 31.45 -58.06
C ASN A 148 -9.41 31.37 -58.64
N ASN A 149 -8.45 31.23 -57.73
CA ASN A 149 -7.01 31.17 -58.00
C ASN A 149 -6.38 30.13 -57.04
N GLN A 150 -5.04 30.08 -56.97
CA GLN A 150 -4.29 29.17 -56.08
C GLN A 150 -3.56 29.94 -54.97
N ILE A 151 -4.02 31.15 -54.61
CA ILE A 151 -3.26 32.08 -53.77
C ILE A 151 -3.22 31.56 -52.33
N HIS A 152 -2.01 31.24 -51.87
CA HIS A 152 -1.75 30.85 -50.47
C HIS A 152 -1.10 31.98 -49.66
N ASN A 153 -0.80 33.11 -50.30
CA ASN A 153 -0.22 34.30 -49.67
C ASN A 153 -0.62 35.56 -50.46
N LEU A 154 -1.44 36.41 -49.84
CA LEU A 154 -1.89 37.70 -50.34
C LEU A 154 -1.34 38.82 -49.45
N ILE A 155 -0.61 39.78 -50.03
CA ILE A 155 0.05 40.86 -49.29
C ILE A 155 -0.61 42.20 -49.65
N LEU A 156 -1.28 42.80 -48.66
CA LEU A 156 -2.10 44.02 -48.78
C LEU A 156 -1.52 45.25 -48.04
N THR A 157 -0.39 45.10 -47.35
CA THR A 157 0.31 46.16 -46.61
C THR A 157 0.50 47.41 -47.46
N GLY A 158 0.11 48.59 -46.96
CA GLY A 158 0.15 49.86 -47.66
C GLY A 158 -1.04 50.15 -48.58
N CYS A 159 -1.97 49.21 -48.80
CA CYS A 159 -3.17 49.44 -49.63
C CYS A 159 -4.30 50.12 -48.83
N THR A 160 -4.00 51.26 -48.18
CA THR A 160 -4.90 51.93 -47.21
C THR A 160 -6.24 52.37 -47.79
N ASN A 161 -6.31 52.53 -49.11
CA ASN A 161 -7.49 52.99 -49.84
C ASN A 161 -8.44 51.87 -50.30
N LEU A 162 -8.15 50.60 -49.94
CA LEU A 162 -8.91 49.43 -50.38
C LEU A 162 -10.31 49.43 -49.77
N THR A 163 -11.35 49.55 -50.61
CA THR A 163 -12.76 49.58 -50.22
C THR A 163 -13.47 48.26 -50.45
N ASP A 164 -13.03 47.48 -51.43
CA ASP A 164 -13.67 46.25 -51.85
C ASP A 164 -12.58 45.19 -52.15
N LEU A 165 -12.62 44.10 -51.38
CA LEU A 165 -11.71 42.96 -51.52
C LEU A 165 -12.51 41.68 -51.74
N ASP A 166 -12.31 41.05 -52.89
CA ASP A 166 -12.72 39.67 -53.14
C ASP A 166 -11.48 38.78 -53.38
N CYS A 167 -11.28 37.85 -52.47
CA CYS A 167 -10.27 36.80 -52.55
C CYS A 167 -10.84 35.40 -52.31
N ASN A 168 -12.13 35.19 -52.65
CA ASN A 168 -12.79 33.89 -52.50
C ASN A 168 -12.15 32.77 -53.34
N GLN A 169 -12.46 31.51 -53.02
CA GLN A 169 -12.03 30.33 -53.79
C GLN A 169 -10.51 30.33 -54.05
N ASN A 170 -9.75 30.35 -52.96
CA ASN A 170 -8.29 30.39 -52.96
C ASN A 170 -7.71 29.41 -51.92
N LEU A 171 -6.39 29.47 -51.67
CA LEU A 171 -5.68 28.60 -50.74
C LEU A 171 -5.17 29.37 -49.51
N LEU A 172 -5.80 30.48 -49.15
CA LEU A 172 -5.39 31.32 -48.02
C LEU A 172 -5.62 30.57 -46.71
N ASN A 173 -4.58 30.46 -45.87
CA ASN A 173 -4.70 30.04 -44.47
C ASN A 173 -4.64 31.23 -43.49
N LYS A 174 -4.25 32.40 -43.99
CA LYS A 174 -4.19 33.68 -43.28
C LYS A 174 -4.50 34.81 -44.25
N LEU A 175 -5.12 35.86 -43.74
CA LEU A 175 -5.34 37.13 -44.40
C LEU A 175 -5.04 38.24 -43.39
N ASN A 176 -4.40 39.32 -43.81
CA ASN A 176 -4.14 40.50 -42.99
C ASN A 176 -4.78 41.71 -43.68
N VAL A 177 -5.71 42.36 -42.99
CA VAL A 177 -6.41 43.58 -43.44
C VAL A 177 -6.24 44.76 -42.47
N ASP A 178 -5.27 44.68 -41.54
CA ASP A 178 -5.12 45.62 -40.41
C ASP A 178 -4.86 47.07 -40.84
N GLU A 179 -4.39 47.32 -42.07
CA GLU A 179 -4.14 48.64 -42.65
C GLU A 179 -5.23 49.10 -43.63
N ASN A 180 -6.22 48.26 -43.92
CA ASN A 180 -7.26 48.50 -44.93
C ASN A 180 -8.56 49.02 -44.28
N SER A 181 -8.48 50.19 -43.64
CA SER A 181 -9.59 50.76 -42.82
C SER A 181 -10.84 51.10 -43.62
N GLU A 182 -10.70 51.38 -44.92
CA GLU A 182 -11.78 51.81 -45.81
C GLU A 182 -12.62 50.66 -46.37
N LEU A 183 -12.33 49.40 -46.01
CA LEU A 183 -13.08 48.23 -46.47
C LEU A 183 -14.57 48.32 -46.10
N ASN A 184 -15.43 48.30 -47.12
CA ASN A 184 -16.88 48.23 -47.04
C ASN A 184 -17.38 46.82 -47.39
N TYR A 185 -16.72 46.16 -48.35
CA TYR A 185 -17.00 44.79 -48.79
C TYR A 185 -15.75 43.92 -48.61
N LEU A 186 -15.91 42.77 -47.96
CA LEU A 186 -14.84 41.81 -47.74
C LEU A 186 -15.37 40.38 -47.95
N ASP A 187 -14.90 39.74 -49.01
CA ASP A 187 -15.15 38.33 -49.31
C ASP A 187 -13.85 37.52 -49.32
N PHE A 188 -13.83 36.46 -48.50
CA PHE A 188 -12.80 35.42 -48.49
C PHE A 188 -13.39 34.02 -48.28
N GLN A 189 -14.65 33.80 -48.64
CA GLN A 189 -15.31 32.48 -48.61
C GLN A 189 -14.55 31.41 -49.43
N TYR A 190 -14.75 30.12 -49.14
CA TYR A 190 -14.01 29.01 -49.77
C TYR A 190 -12.48 29.16 -49.70
N ASN A 191 -11.94 29.26 -48.49
CA ASN A 191 -10.49 29.31 -48.22
C ASN A 191 -10.13 28.30 -47.10
N SER A 192 -9.09 28.56 -46.31
CA SER A 192 -8.71 27.76 -45.13
C SER A 192 -8.26 28.64 -43.96
N ILE A 193 -8.84 29.84 -43.83
CA ILE A 193 -8.49 30.82 -42.80
C ILE A 193 -9.03 30.36 -41.44
N GLU A 194 -8.14 30.21 -40.47
CA GLU A 194 -8.46 29.75 -39.11
C GLU A 194 -8.78 30.90 -38.14
N ASN A 195 -8.24 32.09 -38.40
CA ASN A 195 -8.38 33.30 -37.60
C ASN A 195 -8.26 34.53 -38.51
N ILE A 196 -9.02 35.59 -38.22
CA ILE A 196 -8.97 36.88 -38.92
C ILE A 196 -8.99 38.02 -37.89
N ASN A 197 -8.23 39.09 -38.13
CA ASN A 197 -8.37 40.34 -37.39
C ASN A 197 -9.21 41.30 -38.23
N LEU A 198 -10.31 41.81 -37.65
CA LEU A 198 -11.20 42.79 -38.27
C LEU A 198 -11.32 44.08 -37.44
N SER A 199 -10.47 44.23 -36.41
CA SER A 199 -10.60 45.30 -35.41
C SER A 199 -10.32 46.70 -35.96
N ASN A 200 -9.59 46.82 -37.08
CA ASN A 200 -9.26 48.08 -37.74
C ASN A 200 -10.19 48.42 -38.93
N ASN A 201 -11.24 47.62 -39.18
CA ASN A 201 -12.07 47.71 -40.39
C ASN A 201 -13.54 48.09 -40.06
N PRO A 202 -13.80 49.22 -39.37
CA PRO A 202 -15.12 49.55 -38.84
C PRO A 202 -16.19 49.83 -39.91
N ASN A 203 -15.77 50.06 -41.15
CA ASN A 203 -16.63 50.43 -42.27
C ASN A 203 -17.30 49.24 -42.96
N ILE A 204 -16.90 47.99 -42.66
CA ILE A 204 -17.43 46.79 -43.34
C ILE A 204 -18.96 46.72 -43.18
N LEU A 205 -19.65 46.72 -44.33
CA LEU A 205 -21.10 46.61 -44.47
C LEU A 205 -21.52 45.15 -44.73
N THR A 206 -20.71 44.42 -45.50
CA THR A 206 -20.93 43.02 -45.89
C THR A 206 -19.66 42.23 -45.65
N LEU A 207 -19.77 41.16 -44.87
CA LEU A 207 -18.68 40.21 -44.61
C LEU A 207 -19.09 38.81 -45.08
N SER A 208 -18.40 38.28 -46.09
CA SER A 208 -18.50 36.88 -46.47
C SER A 208 -17.22 36.14 -46.11
N CYS A 209 -17.35 35.15 -45.24
CA CYS A 209 -16.25 34.33 -44.76
C CYS A 209 -16.62 32.84 -44.63
N TYR A 210 -17.74 32.42 -45.22
CA TYR A 210 -18.23 31.05 -45.11
C TYR A 210 -17.31 30.02 -45.79
N ASN A 211 -17.39 28.76 -45.35
CA ASN A 211 -16.51 27.67 -45.75
C ASN A 211 -15.02 28.01 -45.57
N ASN A 212 -14.67 28.19 -44.30
CA ASN A 212 -13.31 28.43 -43.81
C ASN A 212 -13.08 27.57 -42.56
N LYS A 213 -12.14 27.94 -41.68
CA LYS A 213 -11.81 27.22 -40.45
C LYS A 213 -11.87 28.12 -39.21
N ILE A 214 -12.62 29.22 -39.30
CA ILE A 214 -12.65 30.26 -38.26
C ILE A 214 -13.21 29.65 -36.98
N THR A 215 -12.45 29.70 -35.89
CA THR A 215 -12.90 29.21 -34.57
C THR A 215 -13.49 30.32 -33.69
N ASN A 216 -13.11 31.57 -33.95
CA ASN A 216 -13.55 32.77 -33.25
C ASN A 216 -13.64 33.95 -34.23
N LEU A 217 -14.76 34.67 -34.24
CA LEU A 217 -15.03 35.79 -35.15
C LEU A 217 -15.37 37.05 -34.34
N ASP A 218 -14.35 37.83 -33.99
CA ASP A 218 -14.51 39.08 -33.23
C ASP A 218 -14.86 40.26 -34.16
N ILE A 219 -16.16 40.51 -34.30
CA ILE A 219 -16.73 41.59 -35.12
C ILE A 219 -17.24 42.79 -34.31
N LYS A 220 -16.77 42.95 -33.06
CA LYS A 220 -17.28 44.00 -32.13
C LYS A 220 -17.03 45.44 -32.59
N ASN A 221 -16.05 45.64 -33.48
CA ASN A 221 -15.67 46.95 -34.04
C ASN A 221 -16.38 47.25 -35.37
N ASN A 222 -16.93 46.23 -36.04
CA ASN A 222 -17.58 46.34 -37.35
C ASN A 222 -19.05 46.75 -37.16
N ILE A 223 -19.25 47.92 -36.52
CA ILE A 223 -20.55 48.44 -36.08
C ILE A 223 -21.51 48.77 -37.24
N ASN A 224 -20.97 48.95 -38.44
CA ASN A 224 -21.72 49.27 -39.66
C ASN A 224 -22.23 48.03 -40.41
N LEU A 225 -21.92 46.82 -39.94
CA LEU A 225 -22.23 45.55 -40.57
C LEU A 225 -23.75 45.32 -40.69
N LYS A 226 -24.20 45.02 -41.92
CA LYS A 226 -25.60 44.78 -42.32
C LYS A 226 -25.85 43.35 -42.75
N GLU A 227 -24.82 42.70 -43.30
CA GLU A 227 -24.89 41.34 -43.84
C GLU A 227 -23.66 40.54 -43.36
N LEU A 228 -23.91 39.39 -42.75
CA LEU A 228 -22.90 38.48 -42.26
C LEU A 228 -23.18 37.07 -42.78
N TYR A 229 -22.24 36.53 -43.58
CA TYR A 229 -22.27 35.17 -44.10
C TYR A 229 -21.03 34.43 -43.57
N CYS A 230 -21.15 33.80 -42.40
CA CYS A 230 -20.06 33.12 -41.69
C CYS A 230 -20.32 31.63 -41.47
N SER A 231 -21.22 31.04 -42.24
CA SER A 231 -21.58 29.61 -42.25
C SER A 231 -20.40 28.68 -42.60
N ASP A 232 -20.56 27.37 -42.46
CA ASP A 232 -19.54 26.36 -42.74
C ASP A 232 -18.17 26.70 -42.08
N ASN A 233 -18.18 26.89 -40.76
CA ASN A 233 -17.00 27.30 -39.99
C ASN A 233 -16.96 26.60 -38.61
N LEU A 234 -15.88 26.80 -37.86
CA LEU A 234 -15.68 26.20 -36.53
C LEU A 234 -16.05 27.17 -35.38
N ILE A 235 -16.87 28.18 -35.66
CA ILE A 235 -17.24 29.24 -34.70
C ILE A 235 -18.07 28.63 -33.58
N THR A 236 -17.57 28.71 -32.34
CA THR A 236 -18.27 28.19 -31.15
C THR A 236 -19.07 29.26 -30.40
N ASN A 237 -18.78 30.54 -30.65
CA ASN A 237 -19.44 31.70 -30.02
C ASN A 237 -19.40 32.88 -31.00
N LEU A 238 -20.54 33.55 -31.20
CA LEU A 238 -20.69 34.70 -32.09
C LEU A 238 -21.39 35.86 -31.35
N ASN A 239 -20.62 36.89 -30.99
CA ASN A 239 -21.12 38.03 -30.23
C ASN A 239 -21.61 39.15 -31.16
N LEU A 240 -22.93 39.27 -31.32
CA LEU A 240 -23.59 40.24 -32.21
C LEU A 240 -24.02 41.55 -31.52
N SER A 241 -23.64 41.75 -30.24
CA SER A 241 -24.13 42.84 -29.38
C SER A 241 -23.71 44.27 -29.78
N LYS A 242 -22.93 44.42 -30.86
CA LYS A 242 -22.51 45.71 -31.45
C LYS A 242 -22.99 45.93 -32.88
N ASN A 243 -23.48 44.89 -33.54
CA ASN A 243 -23.81 44.90 -34.97
C ASN A 243 -25.31 45.17 -35.14
N HIS A 244 -25.80 46.29 -34.57
CA HIS A 244 -27.23 46.62 -34.47
C HIS A 244 -27.90 46.87 -35.83
N LEU A 245 -27.10 47.12 -36.88
CA LEU A 245 -27.56 47.33 -38.24
C LEU A 245 -27.71 46.04 -39.06
N LEU A 246 -27.42 44.86 -38.48
CA LEU A 246 -27.60 43.58 -39.15
C LEU A 246 -29.05 43.37 -39.61
N THR A 247 -29.19 43.09 -40.91
CA THR A 247 -30.43 42.73 -41.59
C THR A 247 -30.44 41.28 -42.08
N ILE A 248 -29.26 40.72 -42.37
CA ILE A 248 -29.06 39.32 -42.78
C ILE A 248 -27.98 38.70 -41.89
N LEU A 249 -28.30 37.52 -41.33
CA LEU A 249 -27.37 36.66 -40.61
C LEU A 249 -27.46 35.25 -41.18
N ASP A 250 -26.36 34.73 -41.70
CA ASP A 250 -26.14 33.30 -41.89
C ASP A 250 -24.92 32.84 -41.09
N CYS A 251 -25.15 31.98 -40.11
CA CYS A 251 -24.12 31.26 -39.35
C CYS A 251 -24.43 29.75 -39.28
N SER A 252 -25.09 29.22 -40.31
CA SER A 252 -25.42 27.80 -40.45
C SER A 252 -24.16 26.91 -40.50
N ASN A 253 -24.22 25.67 -40.02
CA ASN A 253 -23.08 24.75 -39.94
C ASN A 253 -21.84 25.36 -39.22
N CYS A 254 -22.10 26.07 -38.12
CA CYS A 254 -21.11 26.45 -37.12
C CYS A 254 -21.26 25.58 -35.85
N GLN A 255 -20.51 25.83 -34.78
CA GLN A 255 -20.59 25.08 -33.52
C GLN A 255 -21.27 25.91 -32.40
N ILE A 256 -22.28 26.69 -32.77
CA ILE A 256 -22.93 27.70 -31.93
C ILE A 256 -24.11 27.07 -31.17
N SER A 257 -23.86 26.70 -29.90
CA SER A 257 -24.86 26.12 -29.00
C SER A 257 -25.80 27.13 -28.35
N THR A 258 -25.42 28.41 -28.29
CA THR A 258 -26.26 29.53 -27.83
C THR A 258 -25.93 30.81 -28.61
N ILE A 259 -26.93 31.67 -28.85
CA ILE A 259 -26.76 32.95 -29.54
C ILE A 259 -27.68 34.03 -28.93
N ASP A 260 -27.17 35.25 -28.76
CA ASP A 260 -27.95 36.43 -28.38
C ASP A 260 -28.13 37.34 -29.59
N ILE A 261 -29.38 37.47 -30.04
CA ILE A 261 -29.83 38.35 -31.14
C ILE A 261 -30.80 39.45 -30.64
N SER A 262 -30.90 39.63 -29.31
CA SER A 262 -31.86 40.56 -28.68
C SER A 262 -31.66 42.02 -29.07
N GLN A 263 -30.44 42.40 -29.46
CA GLN A 263 -30.09 43.77 -29.91
C GLN A 263 -30.19 43.94 -31.42
N ASN A 264 -30.33 42.85 -32.19
CA ASN A 264 -30.28 42.85 -33.65
C ASN A 264 -31.72 42.94 -34.22
N ILE A 265 -32.44 43.97 -33.78
CA ILE A 265 -33.87 44.20 -34.05
C ILE A 265 -34.20 44.44 -35.54
N ASN A 266 -33.19 44.70 -36.35
CA ASN A 266 -33.29 44.96 -37.79
C ASN A 266 -33.20 43.68 -38.65
N LEU A 267 -32.96 42.50 -38.05
CA LEU A 267 -32.87 41.23 -38.77
C LEU A 267 -34.17 40.90 -39.52
N LYS A 268 -34.03 40.60 -40.82
CA LYS A 268 -35.09 40.22 -41.75
C LYS A 268 -34.95 38.78 -42.23
N THR A 269 -33.72 38.32 -42.33
CA THR A 269 -33.36 36.95 -42.72
C THR A 269 -32.39 36.39 -41.69
N ILE A 270 -32.73 35.24 -41.12
CA ILE A 270 -31.89 34.49 -40.18
C ILE A 270 -31.76 33.05 -40.69
N SER A 271 -30.54 32.61 -40.97
CA SER A 271 -30.20 31.20 -41.18
C SER A 271 -29.18 30.75 -40.12
N ILE A 272 -29.60 29.79 -39.30
CA ILE A 272 -28.83 29.19 -38.22
C ILE A 272 -29.20 27.70 -38.21
N THR A 273 -28.90 26.98 -39.30
CA THR A 273 -29.12 25.52 -39.33
C THR A 273 -27.88 24.76 -38.88
N ASP A 274 -28.04 23.54 -38.40
CA ASP A 274 -26.93 22.61 -38.17
C ASP A 274 -25.89 23.11 -37.14
N THR A 275 -26.27 24.01 -36.22
CA THR A 275 -25.34 24.55 -35.19
C THR A 275 -25.40 23.84 -33.84
N GLY A 276 -26.42 22.99 -33.63
CA GLY A 276 -26.67 22.30 -32.37
C GLY A 276 -27.40 23.15 -31.32
N LEU A 277 -28.04 24.25 -31.73
CA LEU A 277 -28.69 25.23 -30.87
C LEU A 277 -29.83 24.61 -30.02
N ASP A 278 -29.75 24.70 -28.69
CA ASP A 278 -30.76 24.15 -27.77
C ASP A 278 -31.97 25.08 -27.56
N SER A 279 -31.80 26.40 -27.78
CA SER A 279 -32.86 27.41 -27.62
C SER A 279 -32.60 28.65 -28.47
N LEU A 280 -33.67 29.30 -28.94
CA LEU A 280 -33.61 30.52 -29.76
C LEU A 280 -34.65 31.52 -29.27
N ASN A 281 -34.21 32.63 -28.65
CA ASN A 281 -35.11 33.73 -28.29
C ASN A 281 -35.24 34.71 -29.46
N LEU A 282 -36.49 35.05 -29.81
CA LEU A 282 -36.86 35.95 -30.90
C LEU A 282 -37.73 37.13 -30.46
N GLU A 283 -37.93 37.34 -29.15
CA GLU A 283 -38.87 38.32 -28.57
C GLU A 283 -38.75 39.72 -29.21
N ASN A 284 -37.52 40.21 -29.43
CA ASN A 284 -37.26 41.52 -30.02
C ASN A 284 -37.24 41.53 -31.56
N ASN A 285 -37.10 40.38 -32.23
CA ASN A 285 -36.82 40.28 -33.67
C ASN A 285 -38.10 40.36 -34.53
N THR A 286 -38.98 41.31 -34.21
CA THR A 286 -40.29 41.51 -34.84
C THR A 286 -40.25 41.94 -36.33
N SER A 287 -39.07 42.30 -36.83
CA SER A 287 -38.81 42.63 -38.25
C SER A 287 -38.64 41.41 -39.17
N LEU A 288 -38.57 40.20 -38.59
CA LEU A 288 -38.10 38.98 -39.25
C LEU A 288 -39.09 38.44 -40.29
N THR A 289 -38.70 38.46 -41.57
CA THR A 289 -39.52 37.97 -42.70
C THR A 289 -39.25 36.51 -43.05
N GLU A 290 -38.05 36.00 -42.79
CA GLU A 290 -37.63 34.64 -43.11
C GLU A 290 -36.75 34.06 -41.98
N LEU A 291 -37.15 32.89 -41.44
CA LEU A 291 -36.39 32.17 -40.42
C LEU A 291 -36.09 30.73 -40.86
N ASN A 292 -34.81 30.37 -40.83
CA ASN A 292 -34.31 29.02 -41.06
C ASN A 292 -33.47 28.56 -39.86
N CYS A 293 -34.05 27.73 -39.00
CA CYS A 293 -33.44 27.20 -37.77
C CYS A 293 -33.48 25.66 -37.73
N ALA A 294 -33.58 25.03 -38.89
CA ALA A 294 -33.64 23.58 -39.04
C ALA A 294 -32.36 22.86 -38.55
N ASN A 295 -32.44 21.55 -38.32
CA ASN A 295 -31.30 20.71 -37.89
C ASN A 295 -30.66 21.18 -36.58
N ASN A 296 -31.46 21.41 -35.53
CA ASN A 296 -30.99 21.90 -34.22
C ASN A 296 -31.62 21.10 -33.07
N ASN A 297 -31.34 21.50 -31.82
CA ASN A 297 -31.84 20.84 -30.61
C ASN A 297 -33.06 21.56 -29.99
N LEU A 298 -33.69 22.52 -30.69
CA LEU A 298 -34.70 23.42 -30.12
C LEU A 298 -35.86 22.64 -29.48
N LEU A 299 -36.13 22.92 -28.21
CA LEU A 299 -37.16 22.24 -27.40
C LEU A 299 -38.55 22.93 -27.47
N GLU A 300 -38.55 24.26 -27.60
CA GLU A 300 -39.69 25.06 -28.01
C GLU A 300 -39.23 26.22 -28.90
N LEU A 301 -40.17 26.78 -29.68
CA LEU A 301 -39.95 27.95 -30.52
C LEU A 301 -41.17 28.88 -30.42
N ASP A 302 -40.95 30.18 -30.24
CA ASP A 302 -42.00 31.20 -30.25
C ASP A 302 -41.79 32.18 -31.40
N VAL A 303 -42.78 32.26 -32.27
CA VAL A 303 -42.87 33.23 -33.36
C VAL A 303 -44.21 33.96 -33.37
N SER A 304 -45.06 33.74 -32.35
CA SER A 304 -46.47 34.17 -32.33
C SER A 304 -46.67 35.69 -32.38
N HIS A 305 -45.63 36.45 -32.01
CA HIS A 305 -45.51 37.91 -32.08
C HIS A 305 -44.97 38.43 -33.43
N ILE A 306 -44.33 37.59 -34.24
CA ILE A 306 -43.61 37.98 -35.47
C ILE A 306 -44.57 38.04 -36.66
N LYS A 307 -45.40 39.09 -36.72
CA LYS A 307 -46.45 39.24 -37.75
C LYS A 307 -45.91 39.35 -39.19
N THR A 308 -44.65 39.75 -39.33
CA THR A 308 -43.89 39.88 -40.59
C THR A 308 -43.39 38.54 -41.16
N LEU A 309 -43.37 37.47 -40.36
CA LEU A 309 -42.78 36.19 -40.76
C LEU A 309 -43.59 35.53 -41.87
N SER A 310 -42.91 35.27 -43.01
CA SER A 310 -43.51 34.75 -44.24
C SER A 310 -43.07 33.33 -44.57
N LYS A 311 -41.82 32.99 -44.23
CA LYS A 311 -41.23 31.65 -44.33
C LYS A 311 -40.67 31.22 -42.99
N LEU A 312 -41.03 30.02 -42.54
CA LEU A 312 -40.51 29.40 -41.33
C LEU A 312 -40.05 27.97 -41.64
N ASN A 313 -38.76 27.72 -41.49
CA ASN A 313 -38.18 26.38 -41.48
C ASN A 313 -37.61 26.06 -40.09
N CYS A 314 -38.31 25.19 -39.36
CA CYS A 314 -37.90 24.60 -38.09
C CYS A 314 -37.87 23.06 -38.17
N TYR A 315 -37.65 22.53 -39.37
CA TYR A 315 -37.48 21.10 -39.66
C TYR A 315 -36.38 20.46 -38.81
N ASN A 316 -36.50 19.17 -38.49
CA ASN A 316 -35.48 18.38 -37.81
C ASN A 316 -34.95 19.06 -36.52
N ASN A 317 -35.84 19.18 -35.55
CA ASN A 317 -35.59 19.76 -34.24
C ASN A 317 -36.24 18.89 -33.17
N LYS A 318 -36.16 19.29 -31.90
CA LYS A 318 -36.74 18.55 -30.76
C LYS A 318 -38.01 19.19 -30.22
N LEU A 319 -38.68 20.01 -31.03
CA LEU A 319 -39.78 20.85 -30.59
C LEU A 319 -40.93 19.99 -30.06
N GLY A 320 -41.21 20.11 -28.76
CA GLY A 320 -42.47 19.63 -28.18
C GLY A 320 -43.61 20.63 -28.38
N ARG A 321 -43.28 21.88 -28.74
CA ARG A 321 -44.22 23.00 -28.91
C ARG A 321 -43.72 24.03 -29.92
N LEU A 322 -44.62 24.55 -30.75
CA LEU A 322 -44.39 25.64 -31.70
C LEU A 322 -45.47 26.71 -31.50
N LYS A 323 -45.13 27.82 -30.84
CA LYS A 323 -46.07 28.90 -30.56
C LYS A 323 -46.20 29.79 -31.80
N ILE A 324 -47.31 29.62 -32.50
CA ILE A 324 -47.74 30.33 -33.72
C ILE A 324 -49.09 30.99 -33.50
N SER A 325 -49.41 31.99 -34.32
CA SER A 325 -50.62 32.82 -34.24
C SER A 325 -51.27 32.97 -35.62
N SER A 326 -52.59 33.21 -35.64
CA SER A 326 -53.32 33.64 -36.84
C SER A 326 -52.84 34.99 -37.40
N ASP A 327 -52.11 35.76 -36.59
CA ASP A 327 -51.52 37.05 -36.98
C ASP A 327 -50.18 36.90 -37.73
N ASN A 328 -49.63 35.68 -37.86
CA ASN A 328 -48.42 35.42 -38.63
C ASN A 328 -48.75 35.27 -40.13
N ASN A 329 -48.04 36.01 -41.01
CA ASN A 329 -48.22 35.93 -42.47
C ASN A 329 -47.47 34.74 -43.13
N ILE A 330 -47.33 33.62 -42.41
CA ILE A 330 -46.56 32.45 -42.87
C ILE A 330 -47.29 31.78 -44.04
N ASN A 331 -46.65 31.77 -45.21
CA ASN A 331 -47.11 31.05 -46.39
C ASN A 331 -46.33 29.75 -46.64
N THR A 332 -45.12 29.65 -46.07
CA THR A 332 -44.23 28.49 -46.18
C THR A 332 -43.84 28.02 -44.78
N LEU A 333 -44.35 26.87 -44.35
CA LEU A 333 -44.04 26.25 -43.05
C LEU A 333 -43.44 24.86 -43.24
N HIS A 334 -42.19 24.69 -42.84
CA HIS A 334 -41.51 23.39 -42.75
C HIS A 334 -41.24 23.08 -41.27
N CYS A 335 -42.06 22.21 -40.67
CA CYS A 335 -41.97 21.83 -39.26
C CYS A 335 -41.98 20.31 -39.01
N SER A 336 -41.88 19.49 -40.07
CA SER A 336 -41.66 18.04 -39.95
C SER A 336 -40.37 17.71 -39.20
N GLN A 337 -40.24 16.46 -38.76
CA GLN A 337 -39.12 15.97 -37.96
C GLN A 337 -38.97 16.73 -36.63
N ASN A 338 -40.05 16.79 -35.85
CA ASN A 338 -40.07 17.34 -34.50
C ASN A 338 -40.66 16.32 -33.50
N ASN A 339 -40.84 16.75 -32.24
CA ASN A 339 -41.39 15.95 -31.16
C ASN A 339 -42.83 16.36 -30.78
N PHE A 340 -43.58 16.96 -31.72
CA PHE A 340 -44.93 17.43 -31.46
C PHE A 340 -45.89 16.28 -31.10
N PRO A 341 -46.65 16.38 -29.99
CA PRO A 341 -47.75 15.48 -29.68
C PRO A 341 -48.99 15.79 -30.55
N PHE A 342 -50.03 14.93 -30.53
CA PHE A 342 -51.21 15.13 -31.38
C PHE A 342 -51.98 16.40 -31.02
N SER A 343 -51.98 16.83 -29.76
CA SER A 343 -52.61 18.08 -29.32
C SER A 343 -51.99 19.32 -29.98
N GLU A 344 -50.66 19.37 -30.07
CA GLU A 344 -49.92 20.44 -30.73
C GLU A 344 -50.09 20.37 -32.26
N LEU A 345 -50.03 19.17 -32.84
CA LEU A 345 -50.27 18.98 -34.27
C LEU A 345 -51.67 19.41 -34.70
N GLN A 346 -52.68 19.27 -33.83
CA GLN A 346 -54.03 19.78 -34.09
C GLN A 346 -54.08 21.31 -34.12
N ALA A 347 -53.39 22.00 -33.19
CA ALA A 347 -53.29 23.46 -33.20
C ALA A 347 -52.56 23.98 -34.47
N ILE A 348 -51.50 23.29 -34.91
CA ILE A 348 -50.82 23.59 -36.17
C ILE A 348 -51.76 23.36 -37.37
N LYS A 349 -52.57 22.29 -37.35
CA LYS A 349 -53.51 21.93 -38.43
C LYS A 349 -54.66 22.92 -38.60
N GLU A 350 -55.10 23.56 -37.52
CA GLU A 350 -56.15 24.59 -37.54
C GLU A 350 -55.66 25.88 -38.23
N LEU A 351 -54.38 26.21 -38.09
CA LEU A 351 -53.75 27.36 -38.75
C LEU A 351 -53.23 27.03 -40.17
N PHE A 352 -52.77 25.81 -40.41
CA PHE A 352 -52.16 25.36 -41.67
C PHE A 352 -52.78 24.05 -42.20
N PRO A 353 -54.01 24.08 -42.78
CA PRO A 353 -54.77 22.86 -43.12
C PRO A 353 -54.13 21.90 -44.14
N LEU A 354 -53.10 22.34 -44.87
CA LEU A 354 -52.41 21.57 -45.91
C LEU A 354 -51.00 21.09 -45.49
N PHE A 355 -50.58 21.31 -44.23
CA PHE A 355 -49.24 20.89 -43.81
C PHE A 355 -49.09 19.37 -43.73
N SER A 356 -47.89 18.87 -44.06
CA SER A 356 -47.52 17.46 -43.89
C SER A 356 -46.56 17.30 -42.72
N TYR A 357 -46.76 16.25 -41.93
CA TYR A 357 -45.97 15.97 -40.73
C TYR A 357 -45.48 14.54 -40.68
N TYR A 358 -44.16 14.38 -40.50
CA TYR A 358 -43.50 13.11 -40.25
C TYR A 358 -42.52 13.28 -39.09
N PRO A 359 -42.64 12.54 -37.96
CA PRO A 359 -41.67 12.59 -36.87
C PRO A 359 -40.35 11.91 -37.27
N ASN A 360 -39.26 12.30 -36.61
CA ASN A 360 -37.93 11.68 -36.78
C ASN A 360 -37.54 10.88 -35.53
N GLU A 361 -37.76 11.47 -34.36
CA GLU A 361 -37.46 10.88 -33.06
C GLU A 361 -38.72 10.41 -32.32
N LYS A 362 -38.51 9.87 -31.12
CA LYS A 362 -39.57 9.53 -30.16
C LYS A 362 -39.98 10.78 -29.39
N ILE A 363 -41.29 10.97 -29.20
CA ILE A 363 -41.84 12.16 -28.56
C ILE A 363 -41.89 12.08 -27.03
N PHE A 364 -42.04 13.24 -26.39
CA PHE A 364 -41.80 13.48 -24.96
C PHE A 364 -40.37 13.16 -24.51
N TYR A 365 -39.98 13.64 -23.34
CA TYR A 365 -38.66 13.33 -22.77
C TYR A 365 -38.62 11.90 -22.21
N PRO A 366 -37.45 11.24 -22.19
CA PRO A 366 -37.23 10.04 -21.39
C PRO A 366 -37.55 10.30 -19.92
N LEU A 367 -38.12 9.30 -19.25
CA LEU A 367 -38.59 9.40 -17.87
C LEU A 367 -38.07 8.21 -17.06
N GLU A 368 -37.62 8.44 -15.83
CA GLU A 368 -37.16 7.38 -14.93
C GLU A 368 -37.82 7.54 -13.55
N GLU A 369 -38.64 6.56 -13.18
CA GLU A 369 -39.64 6.66 -12.11
C GLU A 369 -39.80 5.34 -11.35
N ASN A 370 -40.58 5.32 -10.28
CA ASN A 370 -40.82 4.10 -9.47
C ASN A 370 -42.14 3.39 -9.80
N ILE A 371 -42.27 2.09 -9.44
CA ILE A 371 -43.55 1.37 -9.49
C ILE A 371 -44.63 2.17 -8.74
N SER A 372 -45.84 2.19 -9.29
CA SER A 372 -47.01 3.00 -8.90
C SER A 372 -47.02 4.45 -9.37
N PHE A 373 -45.96 4.94 -10.04
CA PHE A 373 -45.97 6.24 -10.72
C PHE A 373 -47.17 6.41 -11.67
N ARG A 374 -47.71 7.63 -11.74
CA ARG A 374 -48.85 8.00 -12.60
C ARG A 374 -48.39 8.97 -13.69
N LEU A 375 -48.52 8.54 -14.94
CA LEU A 375 -48.24 9.32 -16.14
C LEU A 375 -49.52 9.94 -16.68
N ASP A 376 -49.51 11.24 -16.98
CA ASP A 376 -50.65 11.98 -17.51
C ASP A 376 -50.45 12.35 -18.99
N TYR A 377 -51.20 11.68 -19.86
CA TYR A 377 -51.40 12.01 -21.28
C TYR A 377 -52.87 12.37 -21.58
N SER A 378 -53.60 12.95 -20.62
CA SER A 378 -55.01 13.36 -20.76
C SER A 378 -55.24 14.29 -21.96
N LYS A 379 -54.32 15.22 -22.23
CA LYS A 379 -54.34 16.10 -23.41
C LYS A 379 -54.27 15.35 -24.75
N GLU A 380 -53.68 14.17 -24.76
CA GLU A 380 -53.58 13.33 -25.96
C GLU A 380 -54.74 12.36 -26.09
N TYR A 381 -55.62 12.25 -25.09
CA TYR A 381 -56.68 11.24 -25.07
C TYR A 381 -57.73 11.45 -26.18
N GLU A 382 -58.12 12.69 -26.45
CA GLU A 382 -59.08 13.03 -27.50
C GLU A 382 -58.64 14.27 -28.30
N ILE A 383 -58.54 14.11 -29.62
CA ILE A 383 -58.01 15.11 -30.56
C ILE A 383 -59.07 15.34 -31.63
N ASN A 384 -59.63 16.55 -31.69
CA ASN A 384 -60.71 16.93 -32.63
C ASN A 384 -61.90 15.93 -32.62
N GLY A 385 -62.36 15.57 -31.42
CA GLY A 385 -63.44 14.60 -31.22
C GLY A 385 -63.13 13.19 -31.72
N LYS A 386 -61.85 12.79 -31.73
CA LYS A 386 -61.38 11.42 -32.03
C LYS A 386 -60.48 10.95 -30.89
N GLN A 387 -60.80 9.81 -30.29
CA GLN A 387 -59.97 9.21 -29.26
C GLN A 387 -58.66 8.65 -29.84
N THR A 388 -57.58 8.83 -29.10
CA THR A 388 -56.27 8.23 -29.36
C THR A 388 -56.22 6.80 -28.83
N VAL A 389 -55.68 5.88 -29.62
CA VAL A 389 -55.36 4.52 -29.19
C VAL A 389 -53.93 4.52 -28.64
N PHE A 390 -53.76 4.13 -27.39
CA PHE A 390 -52.47 4.00 -26.70
C PHE A 390 -52.10 2.52 -26.57
N GLU A 391 -51.04 2.08 -27.25
CA GLU A 391 -50.53 0.72 -27.15
C GLU A 391 -49.21 0.69 -26.37
N TRP A 392 -49.22 0.07 -25.19
CA TRP A 392 -48.05 -0.02 -24.32
C TRP A 392 -47.18 -1.25 -24.63
N TYR A 393 -45.87 -1.03 -24.63
CA TYR A 393 -44.84 -2.04 -24.84
C TYR A 393 -43.79 -1.94 -23.73
N GLU A 394 -43.14 -3.05 -23.42
CA GLU A 394 -41.92 -3.15 -22.61
C GLU A 394 -40.78 -3.64 -23.53
N VAL A 395 -39.57 -3.11 -23.37
CA VAL A 395 -38.46 -3.26 -24.31
C VAL A 395 -38.00 -4.72 -24.51
N ILE A 396 -38.17 -5.58 -23.49
CA ILE A 396 -37.81 -7.00 -23.53
C ILE A 396 -39.03 -7.88 -23.84
N LEU A 397 -40.19 -7.56 -23.25
CA LEU A 397 -41.39 -8.39 -23.34
C LEU A 397 -42.28 -8.11 -24.57
N GLY A 398 -42.06 -7.00 -25.28
CA GLY A 398 -42.94 -6.55 -26.36
C GLY A 398 -44.24 -5.94 -25.83
N LYS A 399 -45.36 -6.16 -26.52
CA LYS A 399 -46.66 -5.55 -26.17
C LYS A 399 -47.16 -6.07 -24.81
N VAL A 400 -47.48 -5.18 -23.89
CA VAL A 400 -47.87 -5.54 -22.51
C VAL A 400 -49.36 -5.38 -22.22
N SER A 401 -49.81 -6.02 -21.14
CA SER A 401 -51.20 -6.01 -20.68
C SER A 401 -51.44 -5.04 -19.53
N ILE A 402 -52.70 -4.96 -19.08
CA ILE A 402 -53.14 -4.16 -17.93
C ILE A 402 -52.46 -4.53 -16.60
N GLU A 403 -51.79 -5.69 -16.52
CA GLU A 403 -50.97 -6.06 -15.36
C GLU A 403 -49.64 -5.30 -15.27
N ASN A 404 -49.18 -4.69 -16.37
CA ASN A 404 -47.92 -3.95 -16.44
C ASN A 404 -48.20 -2.45 -16.45
N VAL A 405 -49.12 -2.00 -17.30
CA VAL A 405 -49.54 -0.59 -17.41
C VAL A 405 -51.06 -0.53 -17.37
N LYS A 406 -51.60 0.04 -16.30
CA LYS A 406 -53.04 0.18 -16.08
C LYS A 406 -53.48 1.61 -16.34
N GLN A 407 -54.40 1.81 -17.29
CA GLN A 407 -55.10 3.08 -17.40
C GLN A 407 -56.05 3.25 -16.20
N LEU A 408 -56.00 4.40 -15.54
CA LEU A 408 -56.84 4.75 -14.39
C LEU A 408 -58.00 5.66 -14.81
N GLU A 409 -57.70 6.67 -15.63
CA GLU A 409 -58.62 7.71 -16.10
C GLU A 409 -58.30 8.01 -17.59
N PRO A 410 -59.13 8.77 -18.34
CA PRO A 410 -58.84 9.18 -19.72
C PRO A 410 -57.42 9.77 -19.89
N GLY A 411 -56.54 9.02 -20.57
CA GLY A 411 -55.13 9.39 -20.78
C GLY A 411 -54.19 9.24 -19.58
N ILE A 412 -54.65 8.83 -18.39
CA ILE A 412 -53.80 8.68 -17.19
C ILE A 412 -53.46 7.20 -16.95
N PHE A 413 -52.17 6.87 -16.90
CA PHE A 413 -51.63 5.52 -16.82
C PHE A 413 -50.79 5.30 -15.55
N GLN A 414 -50.83 4.09 -14.99
CA GLN A 414 -50.03 3.69 -13.83
C GLN A 414 -49.22 2.42 -14.13
N PHE A 415 -47.93 2.43 -13.77
CA PHE A 415 -47.03 1.30 -13.97
C PHE A 415 -47.01 0.38 -12.74
N LEU A 416 -47.27 -0.91 -12.95
CA LEU A 416 -47.47 -1.90 -11.88
C LEU A 416 -46.30 -2.90 -11.74
N LYS A 417 -45.42 -2.99 -12.74
CA LYS A 417 -44.22 -3.84 -12.73
C LYS A 417 -43.01 -3.04 -13.19
N ALA A 418 -41.84 -3.26 -12.58
CA ALA A 418 -40.58 -2.68 -13.06
C ALA A 418 -40.25 -3.18 -14.49
N GLY A 419 -39.57 -2.33 -15.27
CA GLY A 419 -39.29 -2.57 -16.69
C GLY A 419 -38.96 -1.27 -17.43
N THR A 420 -38.64 -1.34 -18.71
CA THR A 420 -38.48 -0.16 -19.58
C THR A 420 -39.59 -0.15 -20.60
N TYR A 421 -40.49 0.82 -20.52
CA TYR A 421 -41.70 0.91 -21.31
C TYR A 421 -41.62 1.96 -22.42
N TYR A 422 -42.50 1.85 -23.42
CA TYR A 422 -42.85 2.92 -24.34
C TYR A 422 -44.29 2.75 -24.83
N CYS A 423 -44.89 3.80 -25.36
CA CYS A 423 -46.23 3.77 -25.93
C CYS A 423 -46.17 4.08 -27.43
N LEU A 424 -46.98 3.37 -28.23
CA LEU A 424 -47.33 3.75 -29.60
C LEU A 424 -48.73 4.37 -29.58
N MET A 425 -48.88 5.55 -30.16
CA MET A 425 -50.11 6.32 -30.16
C MET A 425 -50.59 6.57 -31.58
N THR A 426 -51.88 6.33 -31.83
CA THR A 426 -52.52 6.59 -33.14
C THR A 426 -53.84 7.33 -32.96
N ASN A 427 -54.16 8.27 -33.85
CA ASN A 427 -55.39 9.06 -33.78
C ASN A 427 -55.99 9.27 -35.18
N LYS A 428 -57.32 9.11 -35.31
CA LYS A 428 -58.03 9.20 -36.60
C LYS A 428 -58.03 10.61 -37.23
N THR A 429 -57.64 11.64 -36.49
CA THR A 429 -57.40 13.01 -37.00
C THR A 429 -56.11 13.11 -37.83
N PHE A 430 -55.20 12.14 -37.66
CA PHE A 430 -53.92 11.99 -38.38
C PHE A 430 -53.76 10.51 -38.81
N PRO A 431 -54.53 10.01 -39.79
CA PRO A 431 -54.69 8.59 -40.04
C PRO A 431 -53.40 7.85 -40.43
N ASP A 432 -52.47 8.54 -41.09
CA ASP A 432 -51.19 7.99 -41.55
C ASP A 432 -50.04 8.17 -40.55
N LEU A 433 -50.33 8.66 -39.32
CA LEU A 433 -49.33 9.03 -38.32
C LEU A 433 -49.39 8.13 -37.07
N ILE A 434 -48.25 7.52 -36.75
CA ILE A 434 -48.00 6.83 -35.48
C ILE A 434 -46.95 7.63 -34.71
N LEU A 435 -47.26 8.00 -33.46
CA LEU A 435 -46.32 8.65 -32.56
C LEU A 435 -45.79 7.62 -31.54
N GLN A 436 -44.48 7.49 -31.41
CA GLN A 436 -43.85 6.66 -30.37
C GLN A 436 -43.32 7.55 -29.26
N THR A 437 -43.59 7.21 -28.00
CA THR A 437 -43.00 7.92 -26.85
C THR A 437 -41.56 7.51 -26.62
N ASN A 438 -40.76 8.37 -25.98
CA ASN A 438 -39.48 7.97 -25.44
C ASN A 438 -39.61 6.85 -24.39
N ASN A 439 -38.48 6.23 -24.06
CA ASN A 439 -38.44 5.14 -23.09
C ASN A 439 -38.73 5.66 -21.67
N ILE A 440 -39.64 4.99 -20.97
CA ILE A 440 -40.05 5.25 -19.58
C ILE A 440 -39.55 4.10 -18.72
N ARG A 441 -38.51 4.34 -17.90
CA ARG A 441 -37.88 3.32 -17.07
C ARG A 441 -38.50 3.31 -15.68
N ILE A 442 -39.13 2.19 -15.33
CA ILE A 442 -39.80 1.99 -14.05
C ILE A 442 -38.91 1.12 -13.16
N LYS A 443 -38.35 1.73 -12.12
CA LYS A 443 -37.53 1.08 -11.08
C LYS A 443 -38.40 0.31 -10.09
N SER A 444 -37.88 -0.83 -9.64
CA SER A 444 -38.31 -1.45 -8.40
C SER A 444 -37.86 -0.60 -7.22
N VAL A 445 -38.70 -0.47 -6.19
CA VAL A 445 -38.32 0.15 -4.91
C VAL A 445 -37.05 -0.53 -4.37
N GLU A 446 -36.06 0.26 -3.97
CA GLU A 446 -34.80 -0.28 -3.48
C GLU A 446 -34.97 -1.02 -2.15
N LYS A 447 -34.16 -2.07 -1.95
CA LYS A 447 -34.17 -2.84 -0.71
C LYS A 447 -33.23 -2.17 0.28
N ILE A 448 -33.77 -1.79 1.43
CA ILE A 448 -33.05 -1.25 2.58
C ILE A 448 -32.29 -2.38 3.30
N VAL A 449 -31.09 -2.09 3.79
CA VAL A 449 -30.31 -2.97 4.68
C VAL A 449 -30.98 -2.99 6.06
N SER A 450 -31.24 -4.18 6.60
CA SER A 450 -31.82 -4.31 7.94
C SER A 450 -30.76 -4.03 9.01
N ILE A 451 -30.71 -2.80 9.53
CA ILE A 451 -29.75 -2.38 10.57
C ILE A 451 -30.53 -2.13 11.87
N PRO A 452 -30.61 -3.11 12.80
CA PRO A 452 -31.45 -3.02 14.00
C PRO A 452 -30.82 -2.22 15.15
N ASP A 453 -29.49 -2.12 15.18
CA ASP A 453 -28.75 -1.32 16.16
C ASP A 453 -28.76 0.16 15.74
N LYS A 454 -29.23 1.03 16.65
CA LYS A 454 -29.40 2.46 16.36
C LYS A 454 -28.07 3.20 16.25
N ASN A 455 -27.07 2.81 17.04
CA ASN A 455 -25.76 3.46 17.04
C ASN A 455 -25.03 3.10 15.74
N PHE A 456 -25.06 1.82 15.36
CA PHE A 456 -24.51 1.35 14.08
C PHE A 456 -25.23 1.99 12.88
N LYS A 457 -26.58 2.00 12.86
CA LYS A 457 -27.34 2.66 11.78
C LYS A 457 -27.02 4.15 11.68
N GLN A 458 -26.97 4.87 12.80
CA GLN A 458 -26.72 6.32 12.79
C GLN A 458 -25.33 6.65 12.22
N ILE A 459 -24.31 5.82 12.47
CA ILE A 459 -22.96 6.01 11.90
C ILE A 459 -22.96 5.79 10.39
N LEU A 460 -23.61 4.72 9.90
CA LEU A 460 -23.70 4.45 8.46
C LEU A 460 -24.49 5.54 7.72
N VAL A 461 -25.64 5.96 8.26
CA VAL A 461 -26.49 7.04 7.71
C VAL A 461 -25.78 8.39 7.72
N ASN A 462 -24.90 8.65 8.69
CA ASN A 462 -24.11 9.88 8.75
C ASN A 462 -22.87 9.87 7.83
N ASN A 463 -22.46 8.72 7.29
CA ASN A 463 -21.31 8.63 6.38
C ASN A 463 -21.75 8.93 4.95
N SER A 464 -21.40 10.11 4.40
CA SER A 464 -21.80 10.53 3.05
C SER A 464 -21.14 9.77 1.89
N GLU A 465 -20.18 8.88 2.16
CA GLU A 465 -19.65 7.93 1.16
C GLU A 465 -20.44 6.62 1.11
N ILE A 466 -21.22 6.33 2.16
CA ILE A 466 -22.13 5.17 2.24
C ILE A 466 -23.55 5.63 1.90
N ASN A 467 -24.08 6.59 2.65
CA ASN A 467 -25.37 7.23 2.38
C ASN A 467 -25.20 8.27 1.26
N THR A 468 -25.18 7.77 0.02
CA THR A 468 -24.97 8.56 -1.20
C THR A 468 -26.20 9.40 -1.55
N ASN A 469 -27.40 8.88 -1.27
CA ASN A 469 -28.66 9.56 -1.57
C ASN A 469 -29.07 10.58 -0.49
N LYS A 470 -28.50 10.47 0.72
CA LYS A 470 -28.73 11.31 1.92
C LYS A 470 -30.13 11.20 2.52
N ASP A 471 -30.76 10.03 2.42
CA ASP A 471 -31.99 9.70 3.14
C ASP A 471 -31.70 9.15 4.57
N ALA A 472 -32.70 8.56 5.23
CA ALA A 472 -32.64 8.10 6.63
C ALA A 472 -32.33 6.59 6.80
N GLU A 473 -32.10 5.89 5.69
CA GLU A 473 -31.84 4.46 5.57
C GLU A 473 -30.47 4.21 4.91
N ILE A 474 -30.17 2.94 4.62
CA ILE A 474 -29.04 2.54 3.77
C ILE A 474 -29.58 1.52 2.78
N SER A 475 -29.39 1.74 1.48
CA SER A 475 -29.77 0.76 0.47
C SER A 475 -28.77 -0.38 0.36
N ILE A 476 -29.24 -1.56 -0.06
CA ILE A 476 -28.38 -2.69 -0.42
C ILE A 476 -27.44 -2.34 -1.60
N ASN A 477 -27.78 -1.34 -2.41
CA ASN A 477 -26.95 -0.86 -3.51
C ASN A 477 -25.75 -0.04 -3.00
N GLU A 478 -25.98 0.85 -2.04
CA GLU A 478 -24.94 1.64 -1.37
C GLU A 478 -23.95 0.77 -0.60
N ALA A 479 -24.45 -0.14 0.24
CA ALA A 479 -23.60 -1.07 0.98
C ALA A 479 -22.68 -1.91 0.06
N LYS A 480 -23.15 -2.25 -1.14
CA LYS A 480 -22.37 -2.98 -2.16
C LYS A 480 -21.39 -2.12 -2.94
N GLN A 481 -21.66 -0.83 -3.09
CA GLN A 481 -20.77 0.11 -3.77
C GLN A 481 -19.66 0.63 -2.86
N TYR A 482 -19.87 0.66 -1.54
CA TYR A 482 -18.85 1.08 -0.60
C TYR A 482 -17.64 0.14 -0.57
N THR A 483 -16.45 0.70 -0.75
CA THR A 483 -15.15 -0.02 -0.76
C THR A 483 -14.17 0.48 0.30
N GLY A 484 -14.59 1.43 1.15
CA GLY A 484 -13.76 2.02 2.19
C GLY A 484 -13.69 1.18 3.46
N ASP A 485 -13.18 1.81 4.52
CA ASP A 485 -13.02 1.22 5.84
C ASP A 485 -14.18 1.63 6.76
N ILE A 486 -14.69 0.69 7.57
CA ILE A 486 -15.78 0.95 8.52
C ILE A 486 -15.20 1.04 9.94
N TRP A 487 -15.23 2.25 10.52
CA TRP A 487 -14.75 2.53 11.87
C TRP A 487 -15.91 2.83 12.84
N ILE A 488 -16.20 1.87 13.69
CA ILE A 488 -17.32 1.87 14.64
C ILE A 488 -16.88 1.50 16.08
N SER A 489 -15.58 1.53 16.38
CA SER A 489 -15.04 1.33 17.74
C SER A 489 -15.50 2.42 18.74
N GLU A 490 -15.71 2.03 19.99
CA GLU A 490 -16.18 2.91 21.09
C GLU A 490 -17.54 3.59 20.81
N ARG A 491 -18.55 2.84 20.36
CA ARG A 491 -19.86 3.40 19.94
C ARG A 491 -21.08 2.82 20.64
N ASP A 492 -20.87 2.03 21.68
CA ASP A 492 -21.92 1.35 22.44
C ASP A 492 -22.85 0.50 21.55
N ILE A 493 -22.25 -0.21 20.58
CA ILE A 493 -22.96 -1.08 19.63
C ILE A 493 -23.09 -2.48 20.24
N GLU A 494 -24.31 -3.04 20.19
CA GLU A 494 -24.62 -4.40 20.62
C GLU A 494 -24.66 -5.39 19.45
N ASN A 495 -24.96 -4.90 18.24
CA ASN A 495 -25.19 -5.74 17.07
C ASN A 495 -24.77 -5.05 15.76
N VAL A 496 -24.08 -5.77 14.88
CA VAL A 496 -23.64 -5.29 13.56
C VAL A 496 -24.36 -5.93 12.37
N VAL A 497 -25.50 -6.61 12.59
CA VAL A 497 -26.39 -7.08 11.50
C VAL A 497 -26.67 -5.94 10.51
N GLY A 498 -26.45 -6.23 9.23
CA GLY A 498 -26.34 -5.27 8.13
C GLY A 498 -24.93 -5.18 7.55
N ILE A 499 -23.88 -5.43 8.36
CA ILE A 499 -22.48 -5.40 7.90
C ILE A 499 -22.21 -6.42 6.78
N GLU A 500 -22.96 -7.52 6.75
CA GLU A 500 -22.78 -8.57 5.77
C GLU A 500 -23.19 -8.12 4.34
N GLU A 501 -24.04 -7.09 4.18
CA GLU A 501 -24.33 -6.52 2.86
C GLU A 501 -23.25 -5.55 2.34
N PHE A 502 -22.11 -5.41 3.05
CA PHE A 502 -20.92 -4.64 2.64
C PHE A 502 -19.76 -5.54 2.15
N PRO A 503 -19.89 -6.30 1.04
CA PRO A 503 -18.93 -7.33 0.64
C PRO A 503 -17.54 -6.81 0.26
N ASN A 504 -17.39 -5.51 -0.03
CA ASN A 504 -16.21 -4.91 -0.65
C ASN A 504 -15.29 -4.12 0.30
N ILE A 505 -15.63 -4.00 1.60
CA ILE A 505 -14.82 -3.26 2.57
C ILE A 505 -13.45 -3.90 2.85
N THR A 506 -12.44 -3.06 3.07
CA THR A 506 -11.05 -3.49 3.33
C THR A 506 -10.70 -3.60 4.81
N SER A 507 -11.26 -2.72 5.65
CA SER A 507 -11.10 -2.77 7.10
C SER A 507 -12.43 -2.65 7.83
N LEU A 508 -12.53 -3.35 8.96
CA LEU A 508 -13.59 -3.18 9.95
C LEU A 508 -12.95 -3.03 11.33
N THR A 509 -13.17 -1.89 11.99
CA THR A 509 -12.80 -1.68 13.39
C THR A 509 -14.07 -1.47 14.22
N CYS A 510 -14.34 -2.39 15.14
CA CYS A 510 -15.52 -2.41 16.00
C CYS A 510 -15.19 -2.71 17.47
N SER A 511 -13.93 -2.48 17.87
CA SER A 511 -13.44 -2.69 19.23
C SER A 511 -14.10 -1.79 20.29
N TYR A 512 -14.01 -2.17 21.57
CA TYR A 512 -14.64 -1.45 22.69
C TYR A 512 -16.15 -1.25 22.49
N ASN A 513 -16.86 -2.36 22.27
CA ASN A 513 -18.30 -2.41 22.07
C ASN A 513 -18.90 -3.61 22.83
N ARG A 514 -20.20 -3.87 22.63
CA ARG A 514 -20.95 -4.93 23.32
C ARG A 514 -21.39 -6.05 22.36
N ILE A 515 -20.65 -6.23 21.26
CA ILE A 515 -20.96 -7.18 20.18
C ILE A 515 -20.68 -8.62 20.63
N SER A 516 -21.73 -9.43 20.72
CA SER A 516 -21.64 -10.85 21.12
C SER A 516 -21.62 -11.83 19.94
N ASN A 517 -21.95 -11.38 18.73
CA ASN A 517 -21.92 -12.16 17.50
C ASN A 517 -21.49 -11.27 16.31
N LEU A 518 -20.54 -11.74 15.51
CA LEU A 518 -19.96 -11.04 14.37
C LEU A 518 -19.95 -11.99 13.15
N ASP A 519 -20.84 -11.75 12.19
CA ASP A 519 -20.81 -12.43 10.88
C ASP A 519 -20.17 -11.50 9.86
N ILE A 520 -18.99 -11.90 9.38
CA ILE A 520 -18.23 -11.22 8.32
C ILE A 520 -17.98 -12.14 7.11
N SER A 521 -18.81 -13.18 6.96
CA SER A 521 -18.65 -14.23 5.95
C SER A 521 -18.80 -13.72 4.50
N LYS A 522 -19.54 -12.62 4.30
CA LYS A 522 -19.69 -11.93 3.01
C LYS A 522 -18.59 -10.89 2.75
N ASN A 523 -17.93 -10.36 3.79
CA ASN A 523 -16.90 -9.32 3.72
C ASN A 523 -15.53 -9.91 3.31
N THR A 524 -15.53 -10.60 2.16
CA THR A 524 -14.39 -11.39 1.63
C THR A 524 -13.17 -10.55 1.23
N LYS A 525 -13.31 -9.21 1.19
CA LYS A 525 -12.24 -8.26 0.89
C LYS A 525 -11.46 -7.76 2.11
N LEU A 526 -11.90 -8.09 3.34
CA LEU A 526 -11.22 -7.64 4.57
C LEU A 526 -9.75 -8.06 4.60
N THR A 527 -8.87 -7.05 4.68
CA THR A 527 -7.44 -7.18 4.97
C THR A 527 -7.11 -6.87 6.43
N THR A 528 -7.96 -6.11 7.11
CA THR A 528 -7.79 -5.76 8.54
C THR A 528 -9.11 -5.95 9.29
N LEU A 529 -9.03 -6.55 10.47
CA LEU A 529 -10.17 -6.67 11.39
C LEU A 529 -9.72 -6.35 12.82
N ASN A 530 -10.38 -5.38 13.45
CA ASN A 530 -10.27 -5.15 14.89
C ASN A 530 -11.64 -5.32 15.56
N CYS A 531 -11.79 -6.41 16.29
CA CYS A 531 -12.97 -6.75 17.09
C CYS A 531 -12.62 -7.04 18.56
N GLY A 532 -11.51 -6.47 19.06
CA GLY A 532 -11.10 -6.61 20.47
C GLY A 532 -12.02 -5.88 21.45
N ASP A 533 -11.90 -6.16 22.75
CA ASP A 533 -12.76 -5.64 23.81
C ASP A 533 -14.26 -5.73 23.44
N ASN A 534 -14.70 -6.95 23.14
CA ASN A 534 -16.07 -7.32 22.81
C ASN A 534 -16.37 -8.74 23.33
N PRO A 535 -17.60 -9.04 23.79
CA PRO A 535 -17.98 -10.34 24.38
C PRO A 535 -18.14 -11.49 23.36
N LEU A 536 -17.38 -11.50 22.27
CA LEU A 536 -17.38 -12.54 21.24
C LEU A 536 -16.92 -13.89 21.82
N SER A 537 -17.74 -14.94 21.70
CA SER A 537 -17.41 -16.31 22.15
C SER A 537 -16.83 -17.21 21.06
N LYS A 538 -16.87 -16.75 19.81
CA LYS A 538 -16.40 -17.43 18.59
C LYS A 538 -16.23 -16.42 17.47
N ILE A 539 -15.47 -16.76 16.44
CA ILE A 539 -15.41 -16.03 15.17
C ILE A 539 -15.16 -17.00 14.00
N ASP A 540 -15.82 -16.81 12.86
CA ASP A 540 -15.52 -17.55 11.63
C ASP A 540 -14.76 -16.65 10.65
N LEU A 541 -13.49 -16.97 10.45
CA LEU A 541 -12.56 -16.26 9.56
C LEU A 541 -12.31 -17.01 8.24
N SER A 542 -13.06 -18.09 7.96
CA SER A 542 -12.84 -18.99 6.82
C SER A 542 -13.06 -18.34 5.45
N LYS A 543 -13.74 -17.18 5.40
CA LYS A 543 -14.01 -16.42 4.17
C LYS A 543 -13.07 -15.24 3.98
N ASN A 544 -12.45 -14.75 5.05
CA ASN A 544 -11.61 -13.56 5.06
C ASN A 544 -10.14 -13.97 4.76
N THR A 545 -9.94 -14.63 3.62
CA THR A 545 -8.65 -15.25 3.24
C THR A 545 -7.55 -14.23 2.90
N LEU A 546 -7.92 -12.97 2.73
CA LEU A 546 -7.03 -11.83 2.47
C LEU A 546 -6.56 -11.13 3.75
N LEU A 547 -7.01 -11.57 4.93
CA LEU A 547 -6.71 -10.94 6.21
C LEU A 547 -5.19 -10.92 6.50
N GLN A 548 -4.66 -9.72 6.69
CA GLN A 548 -3.27 -9.41 7.02
C GLN A 548 -3.11 -8.99 8.49
N GLU A 549 -4.14 -8.40 9.10
CA GLU A 549 -4.13 -7.98 10.50
C GLU A 549 -5.44 -8.40 11.21
N LEU A 550 -5.29 -9.05 12.36
CA LEU A 550 -6.39 -9.45 13.23
C LEU A 550 -6.12 -9.00 14.67
N GLU A 551 -7.00 -8.17 15.19
CA GLU A 551 -7.07 -7.83 16.61
C GLU A 551 -8.39 -8.35 17.19
N CYS A 552 -8.30 -9.35 18.07
CA CYS A 552 -9.41 -9.96 18.80
C CYS A 552 -9.05 -10.16 20.29
N PHE A 553 -8.30 -9.19 20.84
CA PHE A 553 -7.89 -9.16 22.24
C PHE A 553 -9.09 -8.90 23.17
N ASN A 554 -9.02 -9.31 24.44
CA ASN A 554 -10.10 -9.14 25.42
C ASN A 554 -11.46 -9.63 24.89
N THR A 555 -11.46 -10.86 24.37
CA THR A 555 -12.66 -11.57 23.88
C THR A 555 -12.81 -12.92 24.61
N ASN A 556 -13.90 -13.64 24.37
CA ASN A 556 -14.19 -14.93 25.01
C ASN A 556 -13.93 -16.12 24.03
N ILE A 557 -13.04 -15.94 23.04
CA ILE A 557 -12.84 -16.84 21.89
C ILE A 557 -11.88 -18.00 22.24
N LYS A 558 -12.44 -19.12 22.69
CA LYS A 558 -11.66 -20.28 23.18
C LYS A 558 -11.01 -21.14 22.09
N ASP A 559 -11.48 -21.02 20.85
CA ASP A 559 -10.95 -21.66 19.64
C ASP A 559 -10.88 -20.63 18.50
N LEU A 560 -9.67 -20.39 17.99
CA LEU A 560 -9.37 -19.40 16.95
C LEU A 560 -8.71 -20.08 15.76
N ASN A 561 -9.53 -20.46 14.78
CA ASN A 561 -9.08 -21.18 13.58
C ASN A 561 -8.57 -20.23 12.49
N LEU A 562 -7.24 -20.07 12.42
CA LEU A 562 -6.53 -19.20 11.46
C LEU A 562 -6.07 -19.92 10.18
N SER A 563 -6.50 -21.16 9.96
CA SER A 563 -5.94 -22.05 8.92
C SER A 563 -6.12 -21.57 7.47
N ASN A 564 -7.10 -20.69 7.21
CA ASN A 564 -7.37 -20.11 5.90
C ASN A 564 -6.67 -18.74 5.71
N ASN A 565 -6.20 -18.11 6.80
CA ASN A 565 -5.74 -16.72 6.83
C ASN A 565 -4.22 -16.65 6.62
N SER A 566 -3.74 -17.31 5.57
CA SER A 566 -2.29 -17.47 5.26
C SER A 566 -1.54 -16.16 5.00
N LYS A 567 -2.26 -15.05 4.82
CA LYS A 567 -1.72 -13.69 4.62
C LYS A 567 -1.51 -12.90 5.92
N LEU A 568 -1.87 -13.46 7.07
CA LEU A 568 -1.81 -12.79 8.37
C LEU A 568 -0.35 -12.47 8.76
N LYS A 569 -0.07 -11.17 8.94
CA LYS A 569 1.21 -10.58 9.39
C LYS A 569 1.17 -10.18 10.85
N SER A 570 0.01 -9.75 11.33
CA SER A 570 -0.19 -9.22 12.67
C SER A 570 -1.37 -9.94 13.33
N LEU A 571 -1.12 -10.57 14.49
CA LEU A 571 -2.15 -11.20 15.31
C LEU A 571 -2.05 -10.66 16.73
N ASN A 572 -3.12 -9.99 17.20
CA ASN A 572 -3.35 -9.74 18.61
C ASN A 572 -4.58 -10.50 19.09
N CYS A 573 -4.36 -11.55 19.87
CA CYS A 573 -5.37 -12.32 20.58
C CYS A 573 -5.07 -12.38 22.09
N MET A 574 -4.51 -11.30 22.65
CA MET A 574 -4.26 -11.15 24.10
C MET A 574 -5.57 -11.32 24.89
N GLY A 575 -5.56 -12.05 26.01
CA GLY A 575 -6.74 -12.12 26.89
C GLY A 575 -8.01 -12.69 26.23
N ALA A 576 -7.87 -13.65 25.31
CA ALA A 576 -8.98 -14.18 24.50
C ALA A 576 -9.61 -15.49 25.04
N GLU A 577 -9.21 -15.94 26.24
CA GLU A 577 -9.51 -17.28 26.80
C GLU A 577 -9.00 -18.48 25.94
N LEU A 578 -7.98 -18.29 25.10
CA LEU A 578 -7.42 -19.37 24.28
C LEU A 578 -6.70 -20.43 25.12
N THR A 579 -7.01 -21.71 24.88
CA THR A 579 -6.29 -22.85 25.50
C THR A 579 -5.25 -23.47 24.56
N GLN A 580 -5.37 -23.21 23.25
CA GLN A 580 -4.44 -23.61 22.20
C GLN A 580 -4.37 -22.52 21.13
N LEU A 581 -3.24 -22.41 20.42
CA LEU A 581 -3.08 -21.49 19.29
C LEU A 581 -2.21 -22.12 18.20
N ASN A 582 -2.74 -22.22 16.99
CA ASN A 582 -2.07 -22.84 15.85
C ASN A 582 -1.83 -21.82 14.72
N VAL A 583 -0.67 -21.16 14.78
CA VAL A 583 -0.21 -20.20 13.75
C VAL A 583 0.62 -20.84 12.62
N SER A 584 0.67 -22.18 12.54
CA SER A 584 1.57 -22.91 11.62
C SER A 584 1.29 -22.73 10.12
N LYS A 585 0.15 -22.12 9.76
CA LYS A 585 -0.24 -21.76 8.38
C LYS A 585 -0.04 -20.28 8.05
N ASN A 586 0.25 -19.46 9.05
CA ASN A 586 0.40 -18.01 8.93
C ASN A 586 1.90 -17.68 8.75
N THR A 587 2.51 -18.20 7.68
CA THR A 587 3.97 -18.07 7.44
C THR A 587 4.42 -16.63 7.20
N GLU A 588 3.49 -15.74 6.91
CA GLU A 588 3.71 -14.30 6.78
C GLU A 588 3.72 -13.55 8.13
N LEU A 589 3.51 -14.23 9.26
CA LEU A 589 3.36 -13.60 10.58
C LEU A 589 4.66 -12.91 11.06
N GLU A 590 4.60 -11.59 11.19
CA GLU A 590 5.65 -10.68 11.64
C GLU A 590 5.51 -10.31 13.14
N LYS A 591 4.27 -10.30 13.65
CA LYS A 591 3.95 -9.96 15.05
C LYS A 591 2.93 -10.93 15.62
N LEU A 592 3.18 -11.42 16.84
CA LEU A 592 2.25 -12.25 17.59
C LEU A 592 2.12 -11.75 19.04
N PHE A 593 0.91 -11.33 19.40
CA PHE A 593 0.51 -10.99 20.76
C PHE A 593 -0.56 -12.00 21.19
N CYS A 594 -0.19 -12.94 22.06
CA CYS A 594 -1.06 -13.99 22.60
C CYS A 594 -0.90 -14.15 24.12
N GLU A 595 -0.45 -13.10 24.80
CA GLU A 595 -0.33 -13.06 26.25
C GLU A 595 -1.68 -13.10 26.97
N GLU A 596 -1.69 -13.43 28.26
CA GLU A 596 -2.91 -13.56 29.09
C GLU A 596 -3.90 -14.63 28.58
N ASN A 597 -3.37 -15.71 28.01
CA ASN A 597 -4.14 -16.87 27.55
C ASN A 597 -3.67 -18.17 28.20
N ASP A 598 -4.57 -19.14 28.28
CA ASP A 598 -4.37 -20.44 28.92
C ASP A 598 -3.54 -21.45 28.08
N ILE A 599 -2.81 -20.97 27.08
CA ILE A 599 -2.04 -21.76 26.11
C ILE A 599 -0.94 -22.57 26.80
N GLU A 600 -0.97 -23.90 26.68
CA GLU A 600 0.06 -24.79 27.24
C GLU A 600 1.20 -25.13 26.25
N THR A 601 0.99 -24.94 24.96
CA THR A 601 1.98 -25.23 23.90
C THR A 601 1.80 -24.26 22.74
N LEU A 602 2.90 -23.64 22.30
CA LEU A 602 2.94 -22.68 21.22
C LEU A 602 4.05 -23.07 20.23
N ILE A 603 3.71 -23.22 18.95
CA ILE A 603 4.64 -23.64 17.90
C ILE A 603 4.77 -22.51 16.88
N VAL A 604 5.92 -21.83 16.88
CA VAL A 604 6.23 -20.67 16.02
C VAL A 604 7.32 -20.95 14.98
N SER A 605 7.73 -22.22 14.82
CA SER A 605 8.84 -22.62 13.94
C SER A 605 8.59 -22.42 12.43
N ASN A 606 7.33 -22.28 12.01
CA ASN A 606 6.96 -21.91 10.64
C ASN A 606 6.89 -20.39 10.43
N ASN A 607 6.88 -19.59 11.50
CA ASN A 607 6.66 -18.15 11.48
C ASN A 607 8.00 -17.41 11.46
N THR A 608 8.83 -17.72 10.45
CA THR A 608 10.23 -17.27 10.35
C THR A 608 10.38 -15.74 10.21
N LYS A 609 9.29 -15.05 9.89
CA LYS A 609 9.19 -13.58 9.80
C LYS A 609 8.95 -12.88 11.14
N LEU A 610 8.72 -13.61 12.25
CA LEU A 610 8.43 -13.00 13.55
C LEU A 610 9.56 -12.07 14.03
N THR A 611 9.19 -10.80 14.22
CA THR A 611 10.01 -9.74 14.82
C THR A 611 9.60 -9.45 16.26
N SER A 612 8.34 -9.73 16.61
CA SER A 612 7.79 -9.51 17.95
C SER A 612 6.92 -10.69 18.38
N LEU A 613 7.25 -11.29 19.54
CA LEU A 613 6.48 -12.36 20.18
C LEU A 613 6.20 -12.00 21.64
N LEU A 614 4.93 -11.77 21.96
CA LEU A 614 4.46 -11.54 23.32
C LEU A 614 3.51 -12.70 23.70
N CYS A 615 4.01 -13.61 24.52
CA CYS A 615 3.33 -14.81 25.01
C CYS A 615 3.47 -14.96 26.54
N GLY A 616 3.60 -13.83 27.25
CA GLY A 616 3.63 -13.79 28.72
C GLY A 616 2.27 -14.12 29.35
N ASN A 617 2.23 -14.35 30.67
CA ASN A 617 1.00 -14.75 31.36
C ASN A 617 0.31 -15.98 30.71
N THR A 618 1.08 -16.95 30.20
CA THR A 618 0.57 -18.19 29.58
C THR A 618 1.05 -19.45 30.32
N LYS A 619 0.46 -20.61 29.98
CA LYS A 619 0.78 -21.90 30.61
C LYS A 619 1.93 -22.66 29.95
N ILE A 620 2.62 -22.05 28.98
CA ILE A 620 3.71 -22.62 28.17
C ILE A 620 4.89 -23.10 29.05
N SER A 621 5.32 -24.34 28.86
CA SER A 621 6.47 -24.95 29.56
C SER A 621 7.74 -25.08 28.70
N THR A 622 7.61 -25.05 27.38
CA THR A 622 8.71 -25.10 26.40
C THR A 622 8.42 -24.16 25.23
N LEU A 623 9.45 -23.50 24.71
CA LEU A 623 9.35 -22.57 23.58
C LEU A 623 10.59 -22.75 22.68
N ASP A 624 10.38 -23.15 21.42
CA ASP A 624 11.42 -23.26 20.40
C ASP A 624 11.42 -22.01 19.52
N LEU A 625 12.54 -21.29 19.51
CA LEU A 625 12.76 -20.05 18.75
C LEU A 625 13.85 -20.21 17.68
N SER A 626 14.30 -21.43 17.40
CA SER A 626 15.42 -21.79 16.49
C SER A 626 15.18 -21.50 15.00
N LYS A 627 14.02 -20.91 14.67
CA LYS A 627 13.62 -20.49 13.32
C LYS A 627 13.18 -19.02 13.24
N ASN A 628 13.18 -18.30 14.37
CA ASN A 628 12.71 -16.92 14.46
C ASN A 628 13.92 -15.97 14.55
N GLU A 629 14.85 -16.09 13.59
CA GLU A 629 16.15 -15.40 13.57
C GLU A 629 15.99 -13.85 13.51
N LEU A 630 14.85 -13.37 13.01
CA LEU A 630 14.48 -11.95 12.92
C LEU A 630 13.86 -11.38 14.21
N LEU A 631 13.73 -12.18 15.28
CA LEU A 631 13.05 -11.78 16.51
C LEU A 631 13.80 -10.67 17.25
N GLU A 632 13.16 -9.51 17.39
CA GLU A 632 13.69 -8.33 18.09
C GLU A 632 13.12 -8.16 19.50
N THR A 633 11.87 -8.57 19.73
CA THR A 633 11.18 -8.46 21.02
C THR A 633 10.58 -9.80 21.45
N LEU A 634 10.93 -10.26 22.65
CA LEU A 634 10.36 -11.47 23.26
C LEU A 634 9.86 -11.17 24.68
N TYR A 635 8.55 -11.26 24.88
CA TYR A 635 7.95 -11.33 26.22
C TYR A 635 7.43 -12.75 26.45
N CYS A 636 8.07 -13.48 27.37
CA CYS A 636 7.68 -14.83 27.79
C CYS A 636 7.58 -14.93 29.33
N TYR A 637 7.31 -13.80 29.98
CA TYR A 637 7.23 -13.66 31.42
C TYR A 637 6.02 -14.38 32.02
N ASN A 638 6.12 -14.79 33.29
CA ASN A 638 5.03 -15.47 34.00
C ASN A 638 4.49 -16.68 33.22
N THR A 639 5.40 -17.52 32.72
CA THR A 639 5.10 -18.80 32.10
C THR A 639 5.72 -19.94 32.93
N LYS A 640 5.78 -21.16 32.39
CA LYS A 640 6.32 -22.33 33.10
C LYS A 640 7.72 -22.74 32.59
N LEU A 641 8.45 -21.84 31.91
CA LEU A 641 9.73 -22.15 31.26
C LEU A 641 10.83 -22.51 32.27
N GLU A 642 11.39 -23.71 32.15
CA GLU A 642 12.57 -24.18 32.92
C GLU A 642 13.90 -23.93 32.20
N LYS A 643 13.82 -23.69 30.88
CA LYS A 643 14.92 -23.36 29.97
C LYS A 643 14.41 -22.39 28.91
N LEU A 644 15.30 -21.54 28.40
CA LEU A 644 15.04 -20.67 27.26
C LEU A 644 16.33 -20.64 26.41
N ASP A 645 16.24 -21.12 25.17
CA ASP A 645 17.33 -20.97 24.19
C ASP A 645 16.98 -19.84 23.23
N ILE A 646 17.86 -18.84 23.18
CA ILE A 646 17.77 -17.66 22.32
C ILE A 646 19.06 -17.46 21.49
N SER A 647 19.88 -18.51 21.37
CA SER A 647 21.20 -18.47 20.73
C SER A 647 21.17 -18.13 19.24
N ASN A 648 20.02 -18.27 18.58
CA ASN A 648 19.79 -17.94 17.17
C ASN A 648 19.09 -16.58 16.96
N ASN A 649 18.65 -15.91 18.03
CA ASN A 649 17.89 -14.65 17.96
C ASN A 649 18.84 -13.45 18.13
N PHE A 650 19.79 -13.32 17.20
CA PHE A 650 20.87 -12.31 17.23
C PHE A 650 20.35 -10.86 17.25
N ASN A 651 19.17 -10.64 16.67
CA ASN A 651 18.50 -9.34 16.55
C ASN A 651 17.74 -8.91 17.81
N LEU A 652 17.72 -9.73 18.87
CA LEU A 652 16.90 -9.50 20.07
C LEU A 652 17.37 -8.24 20.84
N LYS A 653 16.49 -7.23 20.87
CA LYS A 653 16.65 -5.92 21.53
C LYS A 653 16.00 -5.87 22.91
N ARG A 654 14.92 -6.64 23.15
CA ARG A 654 14.27 -6.73 24.46
C ARG A 654 13.87 -8.17 24.81
N LEU A 655 14.19 -8.56 26.04
CA LEU A 655 13.84 -9.86 26.62
C LEU A 655 13.17 -9.71 27.99
N ASP A 656 11.89 -10.05 28.05
CA ASP A 656 11.10 -10.08 29.29
C ASP A 656 10.74 -11.54 29.61
N CYS A 657 11.59 -12.19 30.41
CA CYS A 657 11.48 -13.61 30.79
C CYS A 657 11.30 -13.83 32.30
N TYR A 658 10.89 -12.80 33.03
CA TYR A 658 10.71 -12.84 34.49
C TYR A 658 9.57 -13.77 34.93
N ASN A 659 9.49 -14.10 36.23
CA ASN A 659 8.50 -15.04 36.80
C ASN A 659 8.50 -16.41 36.09
N ASN A 660 9.68 -17.01 35.91
CA ASN A 660 9.85 -18.33 35.31
C ASN A 660 10.71 -19.23 36.22
N LYS A 661 11.02 -20.44 35.74
CA LYS A 661 11.90 -21.41 36.40
C LYS A 661 13.28 -21.50 35.73
N ILE A 662 13.66 -20.53 34.88
CA ILE A 662 14.88 -20.59 34.08
C ILE A 662 16.10 -20.64 35.01
N SER A 663 16.88 -21.72 34.91
CA SER A 663 18.07 -21.97 35.74
C SER A 663 19.38 -21.56 35.07
N HIS A 664 19.38 -21.42 33.75
CA HIS A 664 20.50 -20.95 32.93
C HIS A 664 19.98 -20.14 31.74
N LEU A 665 20.65 -19.03 31.44
CA LEU A 665 20.35 -18.14 30.32
C LEU A 665 21.68 -17.70 29.70
N ASP A 666 21.95 -18.12 28.46
CA ASP A 666 23.08 -17.62 27.67
C ASP A 666 22.63 -16.40 26.87
N LEU A 667 23.42 -15.33 26.96
CA LEU A 667 23.20 -14.04 26.28
C LEU A 667 24.35 -13.68 25.33
N SER A 668 25.32 -14.58 25.17
CA SER A 668 26.57 -14.36 24.43
C SER A 668 26.39 -14.08 22.93
N LYS A 669 25.19 -14.36 22.39
CA LYS A 669 24.78 -14.14 21.01
C LYS A 669 23.88 -12.92 20.81
N ASN A 670 23.22 -12.44 21.86
CA ASN A 670 22.20 -11.39 21.78
C ASN A 670 22.84 -10.02 22.06
N THR A 671 23.89 -9.67 21.31
CA THR A 671 24.67 -8.43 21.51
C THR A 671 23.85 -7.15 21.28
N SER A 672 22.73 -7.27 20.55
CA SER A 672 21.73 -6.23 20.29
C SER A 672 20.85 -5.87 21.48
N LEU A 673 20.96 -6.57 22.62
CA LEU A 673 20.04 -6.50 23.74
C LEU A 673 20.18 -5.18 24.54
N ASN A 674 19.08 -4.44 24.60
CA ASN A 674 18.96 -3.12 25.25
C ASN A 674 18.23 -3.18 26.59
N ILE A 675 17.26 -4.10 26.73
CA ILE A 675 16.42 -4.29 27.92
C ILE A 675 16.37 -5.79 28.28
N LEU A 676 16.64 -6.12 29.55
CA LEU A 676 16.60 -7.50 30.08
C LEU A 676 15.86 -7.58 31.42
N TYR A 677 14.65 -8.14 31.41
CA TYR A 677 13.86 -8.41 32.62
C TYR A 677 13.80 -9.92 32.89
N CYS A 678 14.76 -10.43 33.66
CA CYS A 678 14.92 -11.85 34.01
C CYS A 678 14.65 -12.16 35.50
N SER A 679 13.94 -11.27 36.20
CA SER A 679 13.65 -11.38 37.64
C SER A 679 12.83 -12.63 38.02
N ASN A 680 12.85 -13.02 39.30
CA ASN A 680 12.10 -14.14 39.86
C ASN A 680 12.43 -15.54 39.29
N ASN A 681 13.55 -15.70 38.58
CA ASN A 681 14.01 -16.98 38.00
C ASN A 681 14.90 -17.81 38.96
N LEU A 682 15.48 -18.91 38.46
CA LEU A 682 16.40 -19.79 39.19
C LEU A 682 17.87 -19.60 38.75
N LEU A 683 18.20 -18.44 38.15
CA LEU A 683 19.55 -18.16 37.65
C LEU A 683 20.53 -18.05 38.81
N ASN A 684 21.62 -18.83 38.78
CA ASN A 684 22.72 -18.75 39.74
C ASN A 684 23.95 -18.00 39.21
N LYS A 685 24.02 -17.79 37.88
CA LYS A 685 25.01 -16.96 37.17
C LYS A 685 24.28 -16.16 36.08
N LEU A 686 24.76 -14.95 35.80
CA LEU A 686 24.36 -14.14 34.64
C LEU A 686 25.62 -13.48 34.05
N ASP A 687 25.83 -13.65 32.74
CA ASP A 687 26.94 -13.03 32.01
C ASP A 687 26.38 -12.02 31.00
N ILE A 688 26.67 -10.74 31.21
CA ILE A 688 26.24 -9.64 30.32
C ILE A 688 27.43 -8.98 29.59
N SER A 689 28.61 -9.60 29.62
CA SER A 689 29.86 -9.04 29.06
C SER A 689 29.85 -8.83 27.54
N LYS A 690 28.80 -9.28 26.85
CA LYS A 690 28.57 -9.13 25.40
C LYS A 690 27.39 -8.23 25.05
N ASN A 691 26.59 -7.83 26.03
CA ASN A 691 25.35 -7.06 25.84
C ASN A 691 25.63 -5.58 26.12
N THR A 692 26.61 -5.00 25.42
CA THR A 692 27.16 -3.64 25.72
C THR A 692 26.18 -2.50 25.49
N ASN A 693 25.00 -2.77 24.92
CA ASN A 693 23.92 -1.81 24.67
C ASN A 693 22.85 -1.83 25.79
N LEU A 694 22.98 -2.72 26.77
CA LEU A 694 22.01 -2.93 27.85
C LEU A 694 21.92 -1.71 28.79
N TYR A 695 20.82 -0.97 28.69
CA TYR A 695 20.57 0.22 29.51
C TYR A 695 19.50 0.01 30.60
N ASP A 696 18.68 -1.05 30.52
CA ASP A 696 17.82 -1.45 31.64
C ASP A 696 17.89 -2.96 31.93
N LEU A 697 18.30 -3.29 33.16
CA LEU A 697 18.39 -4.63 33.72
C LEU A 697 17.51 -4.77 34.96
N LYS A 698 16.63 -5.78 34.97
CA LYS A 698 15.82 -6.19 36.13
C LYS A 698 16.02 -7.68 36.40
N CYS A 699 17.00 -8.03 37.23
CA CYS A 699 17.40 -9.43 37.50
C CYS A 699 17.12 -9.91 38.95
N ASN A 700 16.27 -9.23 39.71
CA ASN A 700 15.97 -9.50 41.13
C ASN A 700 15.44 -10.91 41.39
N ASN A 701 15.51 -11.35 42.64
CA ASN A 701 14.92 -12.60 43.16
C ASN A 701 15.35 -13.86 42.40
N ASN A 702 16.66 -13.94 42.12
CA ASN A 702 17.38 -15.07 41.54
C ASN A 702 18.29 -15.73 42.62
N LEU A 703 19.16 -16.65 42.21
CA LEU A 703 20.07 -17.42 43.08
C LEU A 703 21.52 -16.91 43.03
N PHE A 704 21.75 -15.65 42.63
CA PHE A 704 23.10 -15.08 42.50
C PHE A 704 23.79 -14.89 43.86
N PRO A 705 25.01 -15.44 44.08
CA PRO A 705 25.89 -15.02 45.17
C PRO A 705 26.52 -13.66 44.87
N PHE A 706 27.18 -13.03 45.86
CA PHE A 706 27.82 -11.73 45.67
C PHE A 706 28.95 -11.78 44.62
N SER A 707 29.66 -12.90 44.52
CA SER A 707 30.70 -13.11 43.50
C SER A 707 30.20 -13.07 42.04
N GLU A 708 28.94 -13.44 41.78
CA GLU A 708 28.31 -13.28 40.46
C GLU A 708 27.66 -11.89 40.32
N LEU A 709 27.04 -11.35 41.37
CA LEU A 709 26.54 -9.97 41.38
C LEU A 709 27.66 -8.95 41.11
N LYS A 710 28.89 -9.21 41.56
CA LYS A 710 30.08 -8.41 41.24
C LYS A 710 30.29 -8.31 39.73
N LYS A 711 30.28 -9.46 39.03
CA LYS A 711 30.50 -9.53 37.58
C LYS A 711 29.38 -8.81 36.81
N VAL A 712 28.14 -8.89 37.27
CA VAL A 712 27.02 -8.12 36.70
C VAL A 712 27.22 -6.62 36.94
N LYS A 713 27.58 -6.19 38.16
CA LYS A 713 27.78 -4.78 38.52
C LYS A 713 28.98 -4.13 37.82
N ASP A 714 29.97 -4.92 37.42
CA ASP A 714 31.13 -4.46 36.64
C ASP A 714 30.78 -4.01 35.21
N TYR A 715 29.69 -4.52 34.63
CA TYR A 715 29.14 -4.03 33.36
C TYR A 715 27.90 -3.14 33.53
N TYR A 716 27.16 -3.28 34.64
CA TYR A 716 25.94 -2.52 34.94
C TYR A 716 26.01 -1.88 36.34
N THR A 717 26.72 -0.75 36.44
CA THR A 717 27.10 -0.12 37.73
C THR A 717 25.90 0.27 38.61
N SER A 718 24.78 0.66 37.98
CA SER A 718 23.52 1.04 38.62
C SER A 718 22.72 -0.14 39.21
N LEU A 719 23.26 -1.37 39.15
CA LEU A 719 22.64 -2.59 39.70
C LEU A 719 22.19 -2.39 41.16
N LYS A 720 20.88 -2.55 41.36
CA LYS A 720 20.23 -2.78 42.65
C LYS A 720 19.69 -4.21 42.61
N TYR A 721 19.93 -4.99 43.67
CA TYR A 721 19.51 -6.38 43.75
C TYR A 721 18.82 -6.67 45.09
N THR A 722 17.73 -7.42 45.05
CA THR A 722 17.12 -8.05 46.23
C THR A 722 16.71 -9.48 45.88
N SER A 723 16.76 -10.40 46.85
CA SER A 723 16.24 -11.76 46.67
C SER A 723 15.73 -12.33 47.98
N ASN A 724 14.61 -13.05 47.90
CA ASN A 724 14.07 -13.87 48.99
C ASN A 724 14.41 -15.35 48.80
N LYS A 725 15.18 -15.71 47.76
CA LYS A 725 15.58 -17.09 47.47
C LYS A 725 16.93 -17.41 48.12
N LEU A 726 17.07 -18.67 48.52
CA LEU A 726 18.25 -19.17 49.20
C LEU A 726 19.41 -19.41 48.21
N VAL A 727 20.56 -18.79 48.46
CA VAL A 727 21.77 -18.98 47.64
C VAL A 727 22.56 -20.21 48.08
N PHE A 728 23.34 -20.78 47.15
CA PHE A 728 23.98 -22.11 47.29
C PHE A 728 22.98 -23.26 47.49
N LYS A 729 23.45 -24.50 47.37
CA LYS A 729 22.64 -25.71 47.61
C LYS A 729 22.66 -26.09 49.09
N GLU A 730 21.65 -26.83 49.53
CA GLU A 730 21.67 -27.50 50.83
C GLU A 730 22.82 -28.50 50.92
N GLN A 731 23.42 -28.62 52.10
CA GLN A 731 24.54 -29.52 52.39
C GLN A 731 24.23 -30.37 53.63
N ASN A 732 24.70 -31.62 53.62
CA ASN A 732 24.52 -32.57 54.72
C ASN A 732 25.90 -33.18 55.02
N GLU A 733 26.50 -32.76 56.13
CA GLU A 733 27.91 -32.94 56.46
C GLU A 733 28.09 -33.40 57.92
N LYS A 734 29.32 -33.71 58.33
CA LYS A 734 29.64 -34.20 59.70
C LYS A 734 30.38 -33.15 60.53
N TYR A 735 30.35 -33.34 61.86
CA TYR A 735 31.05 -32.49 62.83
C TYR A 735 32.48 -32.13 62.41
N GLY A 736 32.83 -30.85 62.53
CA GLY A 736 34.15 -30.33 62.17
C GLY A 736 34.31 -29.94 60.69
N PHE A 737 33.25 -30.06 59.88
CA PHE A 737 33.19 -29.54 58.50
C PHE A 737 33.62 -28.06 58.41
N GLU A 738 34.24 -27.69 57.29
CA GLU A 738 34.68 -26.33 56.99
C GLU A 738 34.07 -25.87 55.65
N ILE A 739 33.19 -24.86 55.71
CA ILE A 739 32.61 -24.24 54.51
C ILE A 739 33.46 -23.06 54.06
N ASP A 740 33.74 -22.98 52.75
CA ASP A 740 34.53 -21.92 52.14
C ASP A 740 33.63 -20.94 51.36
N TYR A 741 33.41 -19.77 51.94
CA TYR A 741 32.83 -18.58 51.31
C TYR A 741 33.87 -17.45 51.19
N SER A 742 35.18 -17.76 51.11
CA SER A 742 36.24 -16.75 50.99
C SER A 742 36.11 -15.87 49.74
N ILE A 743 35.60 -16.42 48.63
CA ILE A 743 35.26 -15.66 47.42
C ILE A 743 34.11 -14.66 47.61
N GLU A 744 33.30 -14.82 48.65
CA GLU A 744 32.21 -13.91 49.03
C GLU A 744 32.64 -12.90 50.12
N SER A 745 33.90 -12.94 50.59
CA SER A 745 34.31 -12.25 51.83
C SER A 745 34.57 -10.75 51.70
N GLU A 746 35.03 -10.27 50.55
CA GLU A 746 35.31 -8.84 50.31
C GLU A 746 35.15 -8.47 48.84
N PHE A 747 34.47 -7.34 48.57
CA PHE A 747 34.26 -6.80 47.23
C PHE A 747 34.69 -5.34 47.18
N ASN A 748 35.73 -5.05 46.39
CA ASN A 748 36.24 -3.69 46.17
C ASN A 748 36.58 -2.93 47.48
N GLY A 749 37.16 -3.63 48.46
CA GLY A 749 37.47 -3.11 49.80
C GLY A 749 36.30 -3.14 50.80
N THR A 750 35.08 -3.47 50.37
CA THR A 750 33.91 -3.62 51.25
C THR A 750 33.75 -5.07 51.68
N LYS A 751 33.95 -5.33 52.97
CA LYS A 751 33.82 -6.67 53.56
C LYS A 751 32.36 -7.11 53.69
N THR A 752 32.13 -8.40 53.49
CA THR A 752 30.84 -9.04 53.75
C THR A 752 30.74 -9.39 55.23
N SER A 753 29.65 -9.01 55.87
CA SER A 753 29.29 -9.51 57.20
C SER A 753 28.55 -10.82 57.06
N PHE A 754 29.00 -11.86 57.76
CA PHE A 754 28.37 -13.18 57.81
C PHE A 754 27.75 -13.38 59.19
N LYS A 755 26.43 -13.59 59.24
CA LYS A 755 25.69 -13.91 60.48
C LYS A 755 25.08 -15.29 60.36
N TRP A 756 25.42 -16.18 61.29
CA TRP A 756 24.97 -17.56 61.29
C TRP A 756 23.77 -17.77 62.22
N TYR A 757 22.81 -18.57 61.80
CA TYR A 757 21.57 -18.84 62.50
C TYR A 757 21.29 -20.34 62.58
N ASN A 758 20.64 -20.78 63.67
CA ASN A 758 20.15 -22.16 63.80
C ASN A 758 18.75 -22.33 63.17
N GLN A 759 18.21 -23.55 63.24
CA GLN A 759 16.88 -23.89 62.74
C GLN A 759 15.71 -23.11 63.36
N GLU A 760 15.91 -22.49 64.52
CA GLU A 760 14.92 -21.67 65.25
C GLU A 760 14.99 -20.20 64.84
N ASN A 761 15.94 -19.84 63.97
CA ASN A 761 16.33 -18.48 63.57
C ASN A 761 17.05 -17.67 64.68
N ASN A 762 17.60 -18.34 65.70
CA ASN A 762 18.47 -17.73 66.71
C ASN A 762 19.89 -17.55 66.15
N GLU A 763 20.52 -16.39 66.35
CA GLU A 763 21.90 -16.13 65.90
C GLU A 763 22.90 -16.91 66.77
N VAL A 764 23.80 -17.68 66.16
CA VAL A 764 24.66 -18.63 66.89
C VAL A 764 26.04 -18.07 67.24
N SER A 765 26.63 -18.59 68.32
CA SER A 765 27.91 -18.12 68.84
C SER A 765 29.12 -18.65 68.06
N SER A 766 30.29 -18.04 68.28
CA SER A 766 31.58 -18.52 67.79
C SER A 766 32.03 -19.87 68.40
N GLY A 767 31.34 -20.36 69.43
CA GLY A 767 31.48 -21.73 69.94
C GLY A 767 30.68 -22.76 69.15
N THR A 768 29.68 -22.32 68.37
CA THR A 768 28.85 -23.17 67.49
C THR A 768 29.41 -23.20 66.08
N ILE A 769 29.75 -22.03 65.52
CA ILE A 769 30.36 -21.88 64.19
C ILE A 769 31.49 -20.84 64.28
N LYS A 770 32.72 -21.24 63.96
CA LYS A 770 33.91 -20.41 64.10
C LYS A 770 34.48 -20.00 62.74
N GLU A 771 34.59 -18.70 62.47
CA GLU A 771 35.42 -18.21 61.37
C GLU A 771 36.90 -18.49 61.69
N ILE A 772 37.58 -19.21 60.80
CA ILE A 772 38.99 -19.62 60.97
C ILE A 772 39.95 -18.84 60.05
N ARG A 773 39.45 -18.38 58.91
CA ARG A 773 40.06 -17.49 57.91
C ARG A 773 38.92 -16.69 57.29
N SER A 774 39.18 -15.55 56.65
CA SER A 774 38.10 -14.67 56.17
C SER A 774 37.16 -15.41 55.19
N GLY A 775 35.88 -15.49 55.54
CA GLY A 775 34.86 -16.23 54.80
C GLY A 775 34.92 -17.77 54.93
N ILE A 776 35.82 -18.35 55.73
CA ILE A 776 35.92 -19.80 55.95
C ILE A 776 35.48 -20.15 57.37
N PHE A 777 34.41 -20.94 57.49
CA PHE A 777 33.74 -21.21 58.76
C PHE A 777 33.75 -22.70 59.11
N LYS A 778 34.14 -23.03 60.35
CA LYS A 778 34.17 -24.39 60.88
C LYS A 778 32.96 -24.63 61.80
N PHE A 779 32.24 -25.73 61.58
CA PHE A 779 31.12 -26.14 62.41
C PHE A 779 31.62 -26.96 63.61
N LEU A 780 31.28 -26.51 64.82
CA LEU A 780 31.77 -27.05 66.10
C LEU A 780 30.67 -27.68 66.95
N GLN A 781 29.44 -27.78 66.42
CA GLN A 781 28.29 -28.46 67.01
C GLN A 781 27.42 -29.07 65.90
N SER A 782 26.72 -30.18 66.19
CA SER A 782 25.69 -30.74 65.31
C SER A 782 24.42 -29.88 65.30
N GLY A 783 23.74 -29.80 64.16
CA GLY A 783 22.49 -29.03 64.01
C GLY A 783 22.23 -28.61 62.56
N SER A 784 21.09 -27.97 62.32
CA SER A 784 20.74 -27.37 61.02
C SER A 784 20.93 -25.86 61.10
N PHE A 785 21.80 -25.32 60.23
CA PHE A 785 22.24 -23.92 60.25
C PHE A 785 22.07 -23.24 58.90
N TYR A 786 22.04 -21.92 58.87
CA TYR A 786 22.16 -21.13 57.63
C TYR A 786 22.87 -19.79 57.90
N CYS A 787 23.40 -19.16 56.86
CA CYS A 787 24.05 -17.84 56.96
C CYS A 787 23.19 -16.75 56.31
N LYS A 788 23.16 -15.55 56.89
CA LYS A 788 22.79 -14.30 56.21
C LYS A 788 24.06 -13.50 55.96
N MET A 789 24.25 -13.09 54.71
CA MET A 789 25.41 -12.37 54.22
C MET A 789 24.99 -10.95 53.81
N PHE A 790 25.72 -9.95 54.28
CA PHE A 790 25.41 -8.53 54.09
C PHE A 790 26.63 -7.82 53.50
N ASN A 791 26.47 -7.05 52.42
CA ASN A 791 27.58 -6.25 51.87
C ASN A 791 27.09 -4.94 51.23
N ASP A 792 27.65 -3.81 51.69
CA ASP A 792 27.23 -2.47 51.28
C ASP A 792 27.63 -2.08 49.85
N PHE A 793 28.63 -2.75 49.26
CA PHE A 793 28.98 -2.58 47.83
C PHE A 793 27.79 -2.91 46.91
N PHE A 794 26.89 -3.78 47.35
CA PHE A 794 25.64 -4.11 46.68
C PHE A 794 24.44 -3.35 47.28
N ASN A 795 24.63 -2.10 47.70
CA ASN A 795 23.57 -1.26 48.27
C ASN A 795 22.89 -1.91 49.49
N SER A 796 23.69 -2.52 50.35
CA SER A 796 23.27 -3.25 51.56
C SER A 796 22.33 -4.44 51.27
N THR A 797 22.49 -5.08 50.10
CA THR A 797 21.85 -6.36 49.77
C THR A 797 22.09 -7.38 50.88
N ILE A 798 21.03 -8.12 51.24
CA ILE A 798 21.08 -9.28 52.13
C ILE A 798 20.87 -10.53 51.26
N LEU A 799 21.76 -11.51 51.38
CA LEU A 799 21.58 -12.85 50.84
C LEU A 799 21.45 -13.85 51.98
N GLN A 800 20.61 -14.88 51.84
CA GLN A 800 20.51 -15.98 52.80
C GLN A 800 20.90 -17.30 52.12
N THR A 801 21.71 -18.12 52.78
CA THR A 801 22.11 -19.42 52.23
C THR A 801 21.00 -20.48 52.38
N SER A 802 21.09 -21.54 51.59
CA SER A 802 20.43 -22.81 51.93
C SER A 802 20.94 -23.37 53.27
N ARG A 803 20.24 -24.36 53.81
CA ARG A 803 20.63 -25.03 55.07
C ARG A 803 21.93 -25.81 54.91
N ILE A 804 22.70 -25.88 56.00
CA ILE A 804 23.83 -26.78 56.18
C ILE A 804 23.49 -27.60 57.43
N ASN A 805 23.26 -28.90 57.22
CA ASN A 805 22.90 -29.84 58.27
C ASN A 805 24.18 -30.59 58.69
N ILE A 806 24.56 -30.45 59.95
CA ILE A 806 25.73 -31.08 60.56
C ILE A 806 25.25 -32.21 61.47
N THR A 807 25.52 -33.47 61.10
CA THR A 807 25.37 -34.61 62.02
C THR A 807 26.63 -34.78 62.87
N LYS A 808 26.56 -35.58 63.94
CA LYS A 808 27.78 -36.02 64.62
C LYS A 808 28.49 -37.08 63.77
N LYS A 809 29.67 -37.49 64.21
CA LYS A 809 30.41 -38.62 63.65
C LYS A 809 29.87 -39.93 64.23
N GLU A 810 29.80 -40.96 63.42
CA GLU A 810 29.57 -42.32 63.95
C GLU A 810 30.82 -42.78 64.70
N GLN A 811 30.61 -43.65 65.69
CA GLN A 811 31.67 -44.35 66.41
C GLN A 811 31.27 -45.80 66.63
N THR A 812 32.25 -46.66 66.85
CA THR A 812 32.06 -48.08 67.16
C THR A 812 32.72 -48.41 68.49
N ILE A 813 32.19 -49.40 69.20
CA ILE A 813 32.82 -49.94 70.42
C ILE A 813 33.42 -51.30 70.06
N GLU A 814 34.67 -51.51 70.49
CA GLU A 814 35.36 -52.79 70.38
C GLU A 814 35.70 -53.28 71.80
N PHE A 815 35.26 -54.50 72.16
CA PHE A 815 35.74 -55.16 73.37
C PHE A 815 37.20 -55.57 73.19
N LEU A 816 38.05 -55.21 74.15
CA LEU A 816 39.38 -55.80 74.24
C LEU A 816 39.24 -57.27 74.69
N ALA A 817 40.32 -58.04 74.54
CA ALA A 817 40.30 -59.51 74.61
C ALA A 817 39.94 -60.06 76.00
N THR A 818 38.65 -60.11 76.29
CA THR A 818 38.05 -60.73 77.48
C THR A 818 37.83 -62.23 77.25
N PRO A 819 37.98 -63.08 78.28
CA PRO A 819 37.84 -64.53 78.14
C PRO A 819 36.37 -64.92 77.99
N SER A 820 36.02 -65.68 76.95
CA SER A 820 34.64 -66.10 76.68
C SER A 820 34.09 -67.16 77.66
N SER A 821 34.98 -67.84 78.39
CA SER A 821 34.65 -68.67 79.55
C SER A 821 35.37 -68.13 80.78
N VAL A 822 34.61 -68.00 81.86
CA VAL A 822 34.94 -67.41 83.18
C VAL A 822 34.49 -68.41 84.25
N LYS A 823 34.54 -68.13 85.55
CA LYS A 823 34.11 -69.08 86.59
C LYS A 823 33.22 -68.46 87.65
N ALA A 824 32.51 -69.30 88.39
CA ALA A 824 31.62 -68.84 89.45
C ALA A 824 32.44 -68.19 90.57
N ASN A 825 32.14 -66.92 90.87
CA ASN A 825 32.90 -65.99 91.71
C ASN A 825 34.23 -65.47 91.11
N ASP A 826 34.51 -65.69 89.81
CA ASP A 826 35.54 -64.88 89.13
C ASP A 826 35.04 -63.42 89.05
N GLU A 827 35.92 -62.48 89.33
CA GLU A 827 35.76 -61.04 89.07
C GLU A 827 36.65 -60.67 87.89
N ILE A 828 36.08 -60.04 86.86
CA ILE A 828 36.78 -59.67 85.63
C ILE A 828 36.55 -58.19 85.34
N GLU A 829 37.63 -57.47 85.06
CA GLU A 829 37.55 -56.12 84.49
C GLU A 829 37.13 -56.22 83.02
N LEU A 830 35.96 -55.66 82.71
CA LEU A 830 35.50 -55.46 81.34
C LEU A 830 36.28 -54.30 80.73
N GLN A 831 37.01 -54.58 79.65
CA GLN A 831 37.76 -53.58 78.91
C GLN A 831 37.18 -53.47 77.50
N ALA A 832 36.72 -52.28 77.13
CA ALA A 832 36.24 -51.95 75.80
C ALA A 832 36.60 -50.51 75.46
N THR A 833 36.83 -50.24 74.18
CA THR A 833 37.25 -48.92 73.69
C THR A 833 36.30 -48.43 72.61
N ALA A 834 35.80 -47.20 72.74
CA ALA A 834 35.10 -46.52 71.67
C ALA A 834 36.10 -45.92 70.68
N SER A 835 35.79 -45.95 69.38
CA SER A 835 36.64 -45.40 68.31
C SER A 835 36.83 -43.88 68.36
N SER A 836 36.08 -43.19 69.22
CA SER A 836 36.22 -41.78 69.57
C SER A 836 37.26 -41.51 70.67
N GLY A 837 37.68 -42.54 71.41
CA GLY A 837 38.44 -42.41 72.65
C GLY A 837 37.61 -42.05 73.90
N LEU A 838 36.28 -42.03 73.81
CA LEU A 838 35.39 -41.78 74.96
C LEU A 838 35.25 -43.01 75.87
N GLU A 839 35.07 -42.77 77.18
CA GLU A 839 34.95 -43.77 78.24
C GLU A 839 33.66 -44.60 78.10
N VAL A 840 33.81 -45.91 77.87
CA VAL A 840 32.71 -46.87 77.67
C VAL A 840 32.20 -47.34 79.03
N THR A 841 30.87 -47.34 79.21
CA THR A 841 30.21 -47.93 80.38
C THR A 841 29.60 -49.29 80.04
N PHE A 842 29.25 -50.08 81.05
CA PHE A 842 28.72 -51.43 80.89
C PHE A 842 27.44 -51.63 81.69
N GLU A 843 26.48 -52.37 81.11
CA GLU A 843 25.27 -52.84 81.80
C GLU A 843 25.04 -54.34 81.54
N ILE A 844 24.50 -55.06 82.53
CA ILE A 844 24.12 -56.46 82.37
C ILE A 844 22.74 -56.51 81.72
N LEU A 845 22.64 -57.15 80.54
CA LEU A 845 21.37 -57.37 79.84
C LEU A 845 20.65 -58.62 80.37
N SER A 846 21.40 -59.69 80.67
CA SER A 846 20.84 -60.94 81.17
C SER A 846 21.86 -61.81 81.90
N GLY A 847 21.37 -62.75 82.71
CA GLY A 847 22.18 -63.65 83.54
C GLY A 847 22.36 -63.13 84.97
N ASP A 848 22.98 -63.95 85.83
CA ASP A 848 23.19 -63.65 87.25
C ASP A 848 24.65 -63.26 87.53
N ALA A 849 24.89 -61.96 87.49
CA ALA A 849 26.15 -61.32 87.82
C ALA A 849 25.87 -59.95 88.48
N ASN A 850 26.88 -59.40 89.14
CA ASN A 850 26.88 -58.01 89.62
C ASN A 850 27.95 -57.22 88.88
N ILE A 851 27.69 -55.94 88.58
CA ILE A 851 28.66 -55.05 87.93
C ILE A 851 28.86 -53.77 88.74
N ASN A 852 30.12 -53.36 88.90
CA ASN A 852 30.52 -52.18 89.69
C ASN A 852 31.69 -51.47 88.99
N GLY A 853 31.41 -50.35 88.33
CA GLY A 853 32.34 -49.77 87.37
C GLY A 853 32.59 -50.75 86.21
N ASN A 854 33.86 -51.05 85.94
CA ASN A 854 34.25 -52.00 84.89
C ASN A 854 34.26 -53.46 85.39
N ASN A 855 34.25 -53.70 86.70
CA ASN A 855 34.37 -55.06 87.23
C ASN A 855 33.01 -55.76 87.27
N ILE A 856 32.93 -56.92 86.62
CA ILE A 856 31.78 -57.84 86.69
C ILE A 856 32.16 -59.08 87.50
N THR A 857 31.27 -59.49 88.42
CA THR A 857 31.41 -60.71 89.23
C THR A 857 30.30 -61.68 88.85
N PHE A 858 30.67 -62.90 88.44
CA PHE A 858 29.73 -63.92 87.97
C PHE A 858 29.23 -64.77 89.15
N ASN A 859 27.99 -64.59 89.59
CA ASN A 859 27.52 -65.14 90.87
C ASN A 859 27.33 -66.67 90.84
N GLN A 860 26.89 -67.22 89.71
CA GLN A 860 26.63 -68.65 89.54
C GLN A 860 26.88 -69.13 88.10
N THR A 861 26.88 -70.45 87.90
CA THR A 861 27.08 -71.08 86.58
C THR A 861 25.93 -70.76 85.62
N GLY A 862 26.24 -70.32 84.40
CA GLY A 862 25.24 -69.95 83.40
C GLY A 862 25.85 -69.20 82.22
N THR A 863 25.00 -68.47 81.49
CA THR A 863 25.42 -67.47 80.49
C THR A 863 25.04 -66.08 81.00
N VAL A 864 25.93 -65.10 80.84
CA VAL A 864 25.71 -63.70 81.19
C VAL A 864 25.98 -62.85 79.95
N GLU A 865 25.05 -61.97 79.58
CA GLU A 865 25.21 -61.02 78.48
C GLU A 865 25.36 -59.59 79.01
N VAL A 866 26.37 -58.89 78.51
CA VAL A 866 26.73 -57.53 78.90
C VAL A 866 26.70 -56.63 77.68
N LYS A 867 26.03 -55.47 77.78
CA LYS A 867 26.13 -54.39 76.79
C LYS A 867 27.22 -53.41 77.22
N ALA A 868 28.09 -53.07 76.28
CA ALA A 868 28.96 -51.90 76.36
C ALA A 868 28.25 -50.71 75.67
N ILE A 869 28.19 -49.58 76.36
CA ILE A 869 27.52 -48.35 75.91
C ILE A 869 28.52 -47.20 75.84
N GLN A 870 28.41 -46.40 74.79
CA GLN A 870 29.02 -45.10 74.69
C GLN A 870 27.94 -44.08 74.34
N ALA A 871 27.59 -43.22 75.30
CA ALA A 871 26.52 -42.22 75.14
C ALA A 871 26.85 -41.13 74.09
N GLY A 872 28.13 -40.98 73.73
CA GLY A 872 28.59 -39.96 72.79
C GLY A 872 28.72 -38.58 73.42
N ASN A 873 28.93 -37.56 72.58
CA ASN A 873 29.12 -36.18 73.00
C ASN A 873 28.64 -35.23 71.88
N ASP A 874 29.11 -33.97 71.81
CA ASP A 874 28.75 -33.05 70.72
C ASP A 874 29.38 -33.41 69.35
N GLU A 875 30.44 -34.23 69.35
CA GLU A 875 31.19 -34.65 68.15
C GLU A 875 30.80 -36.04 67.64
N TYR A 876 30.44 -36.98 68.52
CA TYR A 876 30.12 -38.38 68.18
C TYR A 876 28.70 -38.79 68.61
N GLU A 877 27.99 -39.51 67.74
CA GLU A 877 26.70 -40.16 68.05
C GLU A 877 26.87 -41.27 69.11
N ALA A 878 25.79 -41.64 69.79
CA ALA A 878 25.82 -42.79 70.70
C ALA A 878 26.09 -44.12 69.96
N ALA A 879 26.72 -45.07 70.64
CA ALA A 879 26.99 -46.42 70.15
C ALA A 879 26.80 -47.46 71.26
N GLU A 880 26.47 -48.69 70.87
CA GLU A 880 26.37 -49.84 71.76
C GLU A 880 26.80 -51.14 71.06
N THR A 881 27.22 -52.13 71.84
CA THR A 881 27.56 -53.50 71.38
C THR A 881 27.44 -54.47 72.56
N THR A 882 27.25 -55.78 72.32
CA THR A 882 27.13 -56.78 73.39
C THR A 882 28.21 -57.87 73.32
N ILE A 883 28.45 -58.51 74.46
CA ILE A 883 29.31 -59.70 74.60
C ILE A 883 28.65 -60.68 75.57
N SER A 884 28.98 -61.97 75.44
CA SER A 884 28.41 -63.04 76.27
C SER A 884 29.51 -63.90 76.90
N PHE A 885 29.33 -64.23 78.17
CA PHE A 885 30.25 -65.04 78.99
C PHE A 885 29.60 -66.36 79.41
N THR A 886 30.38 -67.44 79.47
CA THR A 886 29.97 -68.75 80.02
C THR A 886 30.76 -69.06 81.31
N VAL A 887 30.14 -69.68 82.32
CA VAL A 887 30.68 -69.70 83.70
C VAL A 887 30.95 -71.14 84.22
N ASP A 888 32.23 -71.50 84.43
CA ASP A 888 32.81 -72.84 84.65
C ASP A 888 33.63 -73.00 85.98
N ILE A 889 34.61 -73.94 86.05
CA ILE A 889 35.40 -74.36 87.26
C ILE A 889 36.90 -74.65 86.90
N ALA A 890 37.87 -74.64 87.84
CA ALA A 890 39.33 -74.51 87.58
C ALA A 890 40.29 -75.65 88.01
N THR A 891 41.36 -75.93 87.24
CA THR A 891 42.72 -76.41 87.65
C THR A 891 43.72 -76.41 86.45
N GLY A 892 45.05 -76.28 86.69
CA GLY A 892 46.12 -76.72 85.75
C GLY A 892 46.80 -75.70 84.82
N ILE A 893 48.06 -75.99 84.43
CA ILE A 893 49.10 -75.18 83.70
C ILE A 893 50.02 -76.22 82.94
N ASP A 894 50.77 -76.03 81.83
CA ASP A 894 51.49 -74.89 81.17
C ASP A 894 51.56 -75.05 79.60
N ASP A 895 52.54 -74.42 78.93
CA ASP A 895 53.04 -74.56 77.53
C ASP A 895 52.17 -73.92 76.40
N ILE A 896 52.67 -73.42 75.24
CA ILE A 896 54.05 -73.33 74.67
C ILE A 896 54.20 -72.10 73.72
N ARG A 897 55.43 -71.66 73.37
CA ARG A 897 55.72 -70.61 72.35
C ARG A 897 55.90 -71.17 70.93
N THR A 898 55.60 -70.37 69.89
CA THR A 898 56.06 -70.60 68.49
C THR A 898 56.82 -69.40 67.92
N ALA A 899 57.70 -69.63 66.94
CA ALA A 899 58.77 -68.72 66.50
C ALA A 899 58.37 -67.73 65.39
N SER A 900 59.25 -66.75 65.09
CA SER A 900 58.94 -65.62 64.19
C SER A 900 59.73 -65.64 62.86
N VAL A 901 59.05 -65.28 61.77
CA VAL A 901 59.68 -65.04 60.45
C VAL A 901 59.29 -63.65 59.96
N GLN A 902 60.30 -62.86 59.62
CA GLN A 902 60.15 -61.46 59.23
C GLN A 902 60.24 -61.29 57.71
N ILE A 903 59.35 -60.49 57.13
CA ILE A 903 59.25 -60.27 55.68
C ILE A 903 59.05 -58.78 55.41
N TYR A 904 59.92 -58.15 54.61
CA TYR A 904 59.85 -56.72 54.35
C TYR A 904 60.58 -56.30 53.04
N PRO A 905 60.21 -55.16 52.43
CA PRO A 905 59.01 -54.36 52.74
C PRO A 905 57.73 -55.09 52.32
N ASN A 906 56.60 -54.72 52.91
CA ASN A 906 55.27 -55.22 52.51
C ASN A 906 54.25 -54.10 52.81
N PRO A 907 53.74 -53.35 51.80
CA PRO A 907 53.87 -53.59 50.37
C PRO A 907 55.30 -53.49 49.80
N VAL A 908 55.52 -54.15 48.66
CA VAL A 908 56.83 -54.25 47.98
C VAL A 908 56.72 -53.83 46.51
N VAL A 909 57.65 -52.99 46.06
CA VAL A 909 57.71 -52.51 44.66
C VAL A 909 58.59 -53.42 43.80
N ARG A 910 59.83 -53.72 44.23
CA ARG A 910 60.84 -54.42 43.40
C ARG A 910 61.34 -55.73 43.98
N GLU A 911 61.82 -55.72 45.23
CA GLU A 911 62.49 -56.85 45.88
C GLU A 911 61.94 -57.06 47.29
N LEU A 912 61.58 -58.29 47.60
CA LEU A 912 61.09 -58.75 48.90
C LEU A 912 62.23 -59.44 49.65
N ASN A 913 62.51 -59.02 50.89
CA ASN A 913 63.48 -59.67 51.77
C ASN A 913 62.72 -60.56 52.78
N ILE A 914 63.28 -61.73 53.07
CA ILE A 914 62.74 -62.70 54.03
C ILE A 914 63.86 -63.07 54.98
N ASN A 915 63.67 -62.86 56.28
CA ASN A 915 64.65 -63.16 57.32
C ASN A 915 64.13 -64.28 58.23
N PHE A 916 65.00 -65.24 58.51
CA PHE A 916 64.77 -66.40 59.37
C PHE A 916 65.69 -66.33 60.59
N GLU A 917 65.18 -66.71 61.77
CA GLU A 917 65.97 -66.73 63.01
C GLU A 917 67.21 -67.63 62.92
N GLN A 918 67.16 -68.71 62.13
CA GLN A 918 68.29 -69.63 61.91
C GLN A 918 68.40 -70.11 60.44
N ARG A 919 69.56 -70.67 60.07
CA ARG A 919 69.80 -71.34 58.76
C ARG A 919 69.21 -72.76 58.76
N GLY A 920 68.73 -73.22 57.61
CA GLY A 920 68.16 -74.57 57.44
C GLY A 920 67.43 -74.72 56.11
N ASN A 921 67.24 -75.96 55.64
CA ASN A 921 66.56 -76.27 54.37
C ASN A 921 65.08 -75.88 54.42
N ARG A 922 64.65 -75.14 53.39
CA ARG A 922 63.23 -74.78 53.18
C ARG A 922 62.96 -74.37 51.74
N MET A 923 61.78 -74.74 51.26
CA MET A 923 61.24 -74.29 49.99
C MET A 923 60.40 -73.03 50.18
N ILE A 924 60.71 -71.99 49.42
CA ILE A 924 59.98 -70.72 49.38
C ILE A 924 59.20 -70.64 48.08
N TYR A 925 57.88 -70.43 48.18
CA TYR A 925 56.94 -70.29 47.08
C TYR A 925 56.24 -68.93 47.14
N LEU A 926 55.99 -68.34 45.97
CA LEU A 926 55.08 -67.20 45.82
C LEU A 926 53.98 -67.56 44.83
N TYR A 927 52.73 -67.55 45.29
CA TYR A 927 51.52 -67.80 44.50
C TYR A 927 50.79 -66.49 44.20
N ASP A 928 50.04 -66.43 43.09
CA ASP A 928 48.97 -65.44 42.95
C ASP A 928 47.68 -65.87 43.68
N LEU A 929 46.67 -65.00 43.72
CA LEU A 929 45.36 -65.29 44.32
C LEU A 929 44.58 -66.42 43.64
N THR A 930 44.98 -66.88 42.44
CA THR A 930 44.36 -68.03 41.76
C THR A 930 45.09 -69.35 42.06
N GLY A 931 46.11 -69.33 42.92
CA GLY A 931 46.86 -70.52 43.32
C GLY A 931 47.99 -70.92 42.37
N HIS A 932 48.30 -70.11 41.34
CA HIS A 932 49.41 -70.41 40.44
C HIS A 932 50.75 -69.94 41.02
N ILE A 933 51.74 -70.83 41.07
CA ILE A 933 53.12 -70.50 41.48
C ILE A 933 53.73 -69.52 40.47
N LYS A 934 54.20 -68.36 40.95
CA LYS A 934 54.98 -67.39 40.18
C LYS A 934 56.48 -67.49 40.44
N PHE A 935 56.87 -67.89 41.64
CA PHE A 935 58.27 -68.09 42.04
C PHE A 935 58.38 -69.28 43.00
N GLN A 936 59.45 -70.06 42.85
CA GLN A 936 59.82 -71.15 43.73
C GLN A 936 61.35 -71.20 43.85
N LYS A 937 61.89 -71.37 45.07
CA LYS A 937 63.33 -71.49 45.32
C LYS A 937 63.58 -72.31 46.59
N GLU A 938 64.58 -73.19 46.56
CA GLU A 938 65.16 -73.76 47.78
C GLU A 938 66.12 -72.76 48.45
N SER A 939 66.11 -72.71 49.78
CA SER A 939 67.06 -71.93 50.56
C SER A 939 67.60 -72.71 51.74
N HIS A 940 68.88 -72.48 52.02
CA HIS A 940 69.60 -72.88 53.23
C HIS A 940 70.08 -71.65 54.03
N SER A 941 69.78 -70.43 53.52
CA SER A 941 70.24 -69.16 54.07
C SER A 941 69.35 -68.70 55.24
N SER A 942 69.90 -67.88 56.13
CA SER A 942 69.14 -67.17 57.17
C SER A 942 68.45 -65.92 56.63
N THR A 943 68.83 -65.44 55.44
CA THR A 943 68.15 -64.34 54.74
C THR A 943 68.04 -64.63 53.24
N GLU A 944 66.91 -64.25 52.65
CA GLU A 944 66.61 -64.47 51.23
C GLU A 944 66.03 -63.21 50.57
N LYS A 945 66.22 -63.11 49.25
CA LYS A 945 65.69 -62.00 48.44
C LYS A 945 65.00 -62.50 47.19
N ILE A 946 63.76 -62.06 46.99
CA ILE A 946 62.95 -62.38 45.81
C ILE A 946 62.73 -61.09 45.01
N ASN A 947 63.29 -61.01 43.80
CA ASN A 947 62.95 -59.94 42.88
C ASN A 947 61.60 -60.25 42.22
N ILE A 948 60.59 -59.42 42.53
CA ILE A 948 59.21 -59.56 42.08
C ILE A 948 58.80 -58.49 41.05
N SER A 949 59.74 -57.67 40.59
CA SER A 949 59.51 -56.53 39.69
C SER A 949 58.71 -56.87 38.44
N LYS A 950 58.97 -58.06 37.87
CA LYS A 950 58.36 -58.57 36.62
C LYS A 950 56.91 -59.05 36.75
N TYR A 951 56.35 -59.14 37.96
CA TYR A 951 54.96 -59.56 38.15
C TYR A 951 54.02 -58.34 38.19
N SER A 952 52.73 -58.52 37.93
CA SER A 952 51.73 -57.44 37.98
C SER A 952 51.50 -56.94 39.40
N LYS A 953 51.01 -55.69 39.54
CA LYS A 953 50.55 -55.15 40.82
C LYS A 953 49.37 -55.99 41.35
N GLY A 954 49.30 -56.22 42.65
CA GLY A 954 48.26 -57.06 43.24
C GLY A 954 48.70 -57.80 44.51
N ILE A 955 47.85 -58.71 44.98
CA ILE A 955 48.12 -59.54 46.17
C ILE A 955 48.71 -60.87 45.73
N TYR A 956 49.72 -61.33 46.47
CA TYR A 956 50.38 -62.62 46.33
C TYR A 956 50.43 -63.33 47.69
N ILE A 957 50.53 -64.65 47.69
CA ILE A 957 50.69 -65.47 48.90
C ILE A 957 52.10 -66.05 48.91
N LEU A 958 52.90 -65.67 49.90
CA LEU A 958 54.19 -66.31 50.16
C LEU A 958 53.96 -67.51 51.09
N LYS A 959 54.46 -68.68 50.70
CA LYS A 959 54.48 -69.90 51.53
C LYS A 959 55.93 -70.35 51.69
N ILE A 960 56.33 -70.64 52.92
CA ILE A 960 57.66 -71.12 53.27
C ILE A 960 57.48 -72.45 53.99
N GLN A 961 58.14 -73.50 53.50
CA GLN A 961 57.92 -74.87 53.98
C GLN A 961 59.28 -75.53 54.26
N SER A 962 59.50 -75.92 55.51
CA SER A 962 60.59 -76.82 55.93
C SER A 962 60.03 -78.24 56.11
N GLU A 963 60.83 -79.16 56.66
CA GLU A 963 60.37 -80.51 57.01
C GLU A 963 59.32 -80.51 58.14
N ASN A 964 59.41 -79.56 59.08
CA ASN A 964 58.63 -79.56 60.32
C ASN A 964 57.55 -78.47 60.40
N GLU A 965 57.60 -77.43 59.55
CA GLU A 965 56.67 -76.30 59.59
C GLU A 965 56.31 -75.74 58.21
N THR A 966 55.16 -75.06 58.14
CA THR A 966 54.70 -74.33 56.95
C THR A 966 54.14 -72.97 57.35
N ILE A 967 54.85 -71.91 56.96
CA ILE A 967 54.51 -70.52 57.27
C ILE A 967 53.94 -69.85 56.02
N THR A 968 52.73 -69.31 56.11
CA THR A 968 52.06 -68.60 55.02
C THR A 968 51.84 -67.12 55.39
N ARG A 969 52.11 -66.20 54.45
CA ARG A 969 52.00 -64.74 54.64
C ARG A 969 51.53 -64.03 53.36
N LYS A 970 50.64 -63.06 53.51
CA LYS A 970 50.09 -62.22 52.42
C LYS A 970 51.07 -61.11 52.05
N ILE A 971 51.43 -61.02 50.77
CA ILE A 971 52.31 -59.98 50.19
C ILE A 971 51.50 -59.08 49.28
N VAL A 972 51.70 -57.76 49.37
CA VAL A 972 51.09 -56.77 48.46
C VAL A 972 52.17 -56.22 47.55
N LYS A 973 52.02 -56.39 46.24
CA LYS A 973 52.90 -55.77 45.24
C LYS A 973 52.30 -54.46 44.73
N GLN A 974 53.07 -53.37 44.85
CA GLN A 974 52.81 -52.07 44.25
C GLN A 974 53.52 -51.89 42.90
#